data_AF-A0A255E4U7-F1
#
_entry.id   AF-A0A255E4U7-F1
#
_cell.length_a   1.000
_cell.length_b   1.000
_cell.length_c   1.000
_cell.angle_alpha   90.00
_cell.angle_beta   90.00
_cell.angle_gamma   90.00
#
_symmetry.space_group_name_H-M   'P 1'
#
loop_
_entity.id
_entity.type
_entity.pdbx_description
1 polymer ?
#
loop_
_entity_poly.entity_id
_entity_poly.type
_entity_poly.pdbx_seq_one_letter_code
_entity_poly.pdbx_strand_id
1 'polypeptide(L)'
;MELKRHLESARWFAGKGRPFRITDLSLLPALGADGHHHGDRANDAVTVRPVICEISYDDTDELEYYQLLLAALPASDVPEDLDPIMVADEEAIVDALALPAGLDRIRAAIVAGGTADTDTEGWQWHTVEPLPVTESDPIRPFAGEQSNSSVLVGGAIVKFFRRLELGGNPDVEVHAALGRRSPTTATLYASAEAAWYNSREELCRSDIAVALELLTEASDGWAMAAQAAADDSDFTEQAHDLGVALADVHSRLRRAFPTGTLPAAEIGQGMVQRLADTVAVVPELRPHAPALVELFTALQAEELPSQRVHGDFHLGQTLATPGGWRIIDFEGEPMKARAERLRLDTPWRDVAGMLRSFAYARTAASDEAAGDRWEQACRAAFLDGYWGKPLDGDEAVVLQAYEMDKAIYEVGYEAAHRPDWLHIPLAGVARQVDLPATAAAESAPELIATDTHTTDEAATAEGRSDSGDLVVEELSADPQPAASEHWTPSPITGWDLEGFHTGGDTEVWRRLGARVTTVDGVAGTSFTVWAPNAREVHVKGNFNDWDGSRTPMKLIPGTGVWGVFAPGVASGEVYKFAVHCADGVWRDKADPMAAFAESAPATGSIVYESTYDWGDDEWLEQRAAARPHAEPMSIYEVHLGSWRPGLTYLELADQLTEYVTWQGYTHVEFMPVAEHPYVPSWGYQVTGYFAPQSRLGTPDEFRHLVDRLHRAGIGVILDWVPGHFPKDEWALGRFDGTALYEHADPRQGEHRDWGTYIFNYGRNEVKSFLVSNALYWVSEFHIDGLRVDAVASMLYLDYSRQPGQWVPNQYGGNENLEAIDFLRYVNSHLYRRVPGVMMIAEESTSWPGVTRPVSEGGLGFGFKWNMGWMNDSLSYLQVPPIYRQYHHNELTFAMVYAFSENFILPISHDEVVHGKGSMLAKVPEDRWRQFATLRAFSGYMWSHPGKQLTFMGNEFGQASEFNEISGLEWWTSNEPDHRGLQLLTKDLNDTYRGLPAMWQLDNEPAGFRWLEADDASHNVFAYERHSADGQRVACITNFSPEPWRGYRLGLSEPGRWREIINTDDRRYAGTGEHLNHVVHTEETPWHGAAQSAAVDLPPLSCVWLLRED
;
A
#
# COMPACT_ATOMS: atom_id res chain seq x y z
N MET A 1 -11.35 14.65 -24.79
CA MET A 1 -11.79 13.65 -23.80
C MET A 1 -10.62 12.79 -23.32
N GLU A 2 -9.81 12.23 -24.22
CA GLU A 2 -8.64 11.41 -23.83
C GLU A 2 -7.61 12.20 -23.03
N LEU A 3 -7.29 13.42 -23.45
CA LEU A 3 -6.43 14.31 -22.67
C LEU A 3 -6.97 14.62 -21.27
N LYS A 4 -8.31 14.72 -21.12
CA LYS A 4 -8.95 14.90 -19.81
C LYS A 4 -8.72 13.68 -18.90
N ARG A 5 -8.87 12.46 -19.43
CA ARG A 5 -8.55 11.22 -18.70
C ARG A 5 -7.07 11.14 -18.32
N HIS A 6 -6.18 11.55 -19.21
CA HIS A 6 -4.75 11.61 -18.92
C HIS A 6 -4.47 12.57 -17.74
N LEU A 7 -5.02 13.78 -17.75
CA LEU A 7 -4.90 14.73 -16.63
C LEU A 7 -5.46 14.18 -15.32
N GLU A 8 -6.63 13.52 -15.34
CA GLU A 8 -7.22 12.90 -14.15
C GLU A 8 -6.32 11.81 -13.54
N SER A 9 -5.59 11.07 -14.38
CA SER A 9 -4.61 10.05 -13.93
C SER A 9 -3.27 10.65 -13.48
N ALA A 10 -2.86 11.80 -14.04
CA ALA A 10 -1.53 12.36 -13.85
C ALA A 10 -1.29 12.79 -12.39
N ARG A 11 -0.22 12.27 -11.75
CA ARG A 11 0.11 12.55 -10.33
C ARG A 11 0.23 14.06 -10.02
N TRP A 12 0.77 14.84 -10.94
CA TRP A 12 1.02 16.29 -10.80
C TRP A 12 -0.22 17.17 -11.03
N PHE A 13 -1.37 16.61 -11.42
CA PHE A 13 -2.56 17.39 -11.70
C PHE A 13 -3.30 17.77 -10.41
N ALA A 14 -3.36 19.06 -10.09
CA ALA A 14 -3.96 19.56 -8.85
C ALA A 14 -5.50 19.57 -8.87
N GLY A 15 -6.12 19.42 -10.04
CA GLY A 15 -7.58 19.40 -10.21
C GLY A 15 -8.25 18.05 -9.92
N LYS A 16 -7.55 17.07 -9.35
CA LYS A 16 -8.11 15.74 -9.06
C LYS A 16 -9.32 15.83 -8.12
N GLY A 17 -10.39 15.11 -8.46
CA GLY A 17 -11.63 15.12 -7.69
C GLY A 17 -12.48 16.39 -7.82
N ARG A 18 -11.99 17.43 -8.51
CA ARG A 18 -12.76 18.64 -8.83
C ARG A 18 -13.33 18.54 -10.24
N PRO A 19 -14.63 18.77 -10.46
CA PRO A 19 -15.18 18.85 -11.80
C PRO A 19 -14.54 19.99 -12.61
N PHE A 20 -13.92 19.64 -13.76
CA PHE A 20 -13.24 20.60 -14.62
C PHE A 20 -13.48 20.37 -16.12
N ARG A 21 -13.20 21.40 -16.92
CA ARG A 21 -13.26 21.41 -18.38
C ARG A 21 -11.97 21.97 -18.96
N ILE A 22 -11.50 21.35 -20.03
CA ILE A 22 -10.43 21.92 -20.88
C ILE A 22 -11.10 22.94 -21.79
N THR A 23 -10.78 24.22 -21.61
CA THR A 23 -11.40 25.35 -22.34
C THR A 23 -10.62 25.73 -23.58
N ASP A 24 -9.30 25.54 -23.57
CA ASP A 24 -8.43 25.79 -24.72
C ASP A 24 -7.14 24.95 -24.68
N LEU A 25 -6.49 24.78 -25.84
CA LEU A 25 -5.20 24.12 -26.01
C LEU A 25 -4.29 24.96 -26.91
N SER A 26 -3.28 25.59 -26.33
CA SER A 26 -2.29 26.37 -27.08
C SER A 26 -1.09 25.49 -27.43
N LEU A 27 -0.86 25.30 -28.73
CA LEU A 27 0.20 24.44 -29.28
C LEU A 27 1.44 25.29 -29.59
N LEU A 28 2.45 25.26 -28.71
CA LEU A 28 3.66 26.05 -28.92
C LEU A 28 4.54 25.47 -30.05
N PRO A 29 5.49 26.25 -30.59
CA PRO A 29 6.45 25.78 -31.58
C PRO A 29 7.18 24.50 -31.13
N ALA A 30 7.37 23.56 -32.06
CA ALA A 30 8.03 22.30 -31.77
C ALA A 30 9.51 22.46 -31.40
N LEU A 31 9.99 21.59 -30.53
CA LEU A 31 11.39 21.51 -30.12
C LEU A 31 12.27 21.16 -31.34
N GLY A 32 13.13 22.10 -31.76
CA GLY A 32 14.09 21.90 -32.85
C GLY A 32 13.59 22.23 -34.27
N ALA A 33 12.53 23.03 -34.42
CA ALA A 33 11.95 23.40 -35.73
C ALA A 33 12.72 24.50 -36.52
N ASP A 34 14.04 24.62 -36.33
CA ASP A 34 14.85 25.55 -37.12
C ASP A 34 15.48 24.85 -38.31
N GLY A 35 15.25 25.41 -39.50
CA GLY A 35 15.55 24.85 -40.82
C GLY A 35 17.03 24.71 -41.20
N HIS A 36 17.90 24.22 -40.30
CA HIS A 36 19.32 24.00 -40.57
C HIS A 36 19.87 22.68 -40.00
N HIS A 37 19.32 21.53 -40.39
CA HIS A 37 20.11 20.29 -40.44
C HIS A 37 19.78 19.46 -41.68
N HIS A 38 20.61 19.62 -42.72
CA HIS A 38 20.72 18.64 -43.79
C HIS A 38 21.64 17.51 -43.32
N GLY A 39 21.07 16.33 -43.03
CA GLY A 39 21.83 15.09 -43.14
C GLY A 39 21.67 14.05 -42.04
N ASP A 40 20.47 13.69 -41.60
CA ASP A 40 20.20 12.30 -41.23
C ASP A 40 18.69 12.00 -41.24
N ARG A 41 18.25 11.10 -42.12
CA ARG A 41 16.82 10.82 -42.39
C ARG A 41 16.12 9.96 -41.33
N ALA A 42 16.81 9.54 -40.27
CA ALA A 42 16.27 8.63 -39.27
C ALA A 42 15.58 9.33 -38.08
N ASN A 43 15.83 10.62 -37.85
CA ASN A 43 15.31 11.33 -36.67
C ASN A 43 14.06 12.18 -36.94
N ASP A 44 13.60 12.33 -38.18
CA ASP A 44 12.50 13.22 -38.56
C ASP A 44 11.08 12.69 -38.25
N ALA A 45 10.93 11.52 -37.62
CA ALA A 45 9.63 10.90 -37.36
C ALA A 45 8.94 11.38 -36.06
N VAL A 46 9.69 11.93 -35.10
CA VAL A 46 9.16 12.35 -33.79
C VAL A 46 9.19 13.86 -33.64
N THR A 47 8.01 14.46 -33.45
CA THR A 47 7.85 15.89 -33.18
C THR A 47 7.46 16.11 -31.73
N VAL A 48 8.28 16.83 -30.96
CA VAL A 48 7.96 17.18 -29.56
C VAL A 48 7.48 18.63 -29.48
N ARG A 49 6.38 18.88 -28.78
CA ARG A 49 5.81 20.22 -28.57
C ARG A 49 5.43 20.43 -27.10
N PRO A 50 5.75 21.59 -26.53
CA PRO A 50 5.05 22.08 -25.35
C PRO A 50 3.62 22.45 -25.73
N VAL A 51 2.65 21.99 -24.94
CA VAL A 51 1.22 22.27 -25.10
C VAL A 51 0.71 22.84 -23.80
N ILE A 52 0.06 24.01 -23.88
CA ILE A 52 -0.57 24.64 -22.73
C ILE A 52 -2.05 24.30 -22.73
N CYS A 53 -2.49 23.62 -21.68
CA CYS A 53 -3.87 23.24 -21.45
C CYS A 53 -4.52 24.23 -20.49
N GLU A 54 -5.54 24.95 -20.97
CA GLU A 54 -6.34 25.85 -20.14
C GLU A 54 -7.51 25.08 -19.51
N ILE A 55 -7.69 25.25 -18.21
CA ILE A 55 -8.68 24.54 -17.42
C ILE A 55 -9.55 25.53 -16.65
N SER A 56 -10.85 25.30 -16.72
CA SER A 56 -11.86 25.94 -15.86
C SER A 56 -12.48 24.87 -14.95
N TYR A 57 -12.69 25.24 -13.69
CA TYR A 57 -13.43 24.41 -12.73
C TYR A 57 -14.87 24.87 -12.61
N ASP A 58 -15.78 23.97 -12.25
CA ASP A 58 -17.20 24.32 -12.10
C ASP A 58 -17.49 25.14 -10.81
N ASP A 59 -16.54 25.21 -9.87
CA ASP A 59 -16.63 25.90 -8.57
C ASP A 59 -15.97 27.29 -8.53
N THR A 60 -15.25 27.70 -9.58
CA THR A 60 -14.57 29.00 -9.67
C THR A 60 -14.49 29.52 -11.11
N ASP A 61 -14.54 30.85 -11.28
CA ASP A 61 -14.36 31.53 -12.57
C ASP A 61 -12.87 31.72 -12.95
N GLU A 62 -11.94 31.25 -12.10
CA GLU A 62 -10.50 31.30 -12.33
C GLU A 62 -10.05 30.24 -13.34
N LEU A 63 -9.09 30.62 -14.19
CA LEU A 63 -8.47 29.74 -15.18
C LEU A 63 -7.13 29.23 -14.64
N GLU A 64 -6.89 27.93 -14.79
CA GLU A 64 -5.59 27.31 -14.54
C GLU A 64 -4.95 26.85 -15.84
N TYR A 65 -3.62 26.92 -15.89
CA TYR A 65 -2.84 26.54 -17.07
C TYR A 65 -1.92 25.38 -16.70
N TYR A 66 -1.90 24.34 -17.54
CA TYR A 66 -1.04 23.17 -17.36
C TYR A 66 -0.18 22.91 -18.58
N GLN A 67 1.11 22.63 -18.37
CA GLN A 67 2.03 22.28 -19.44
C GLN A 67 2.10 20.75 -19.64
N LEU A 68 1.97 20.35 -20.89
CA LEU A 68 2.19 19.00 -21.37
C LEU A 68 3.33 19.01 -22.41
N LEU A 69 4.32 18.14 -22.24
CA LEU A 69 5.33 17.90 -23.28
C LEU A 69 4.86 16.71 -24.10
N LEU A 70 4.30 16.96 -25.28
CA LEU A 70 3.68 15.92 -26.10
C LEU A 70 4.58 15.59 -27.29
N ALA A 71 4.79 14.29 -27.51
CA ALA A 71 5.46 13.78 -28.70
C ALA A 71 4.42 13.20 -29.66
N ALA A 72 4.46 13.63 -30.92
CA ALA A 72 3.73 13.04 -32.02
C ALA A 72 4.68 12.17 -32.85
N LEU A 73 4.25 10.93 -33.14
CA LEU A 73 5.00 9.94 -33.91
C LEU A 73 4.02 8.98 -34.61
N PRO A 74 4.44 8.25 -35.65
CA PRO A 74 3.62 7.20 -36.24
C PRO A 74 3.17 6.21 -35.16
N ALA A 75 1.91 5.79 -35.19
CA ALA A 75 1.36 4.86 -34.20
C ALA A 75 2.08 3.51 -34.20
N SER A 76 2.72 3.12 -35.31
CA SER A 76 3.59 1.95 -35.41
C SER A 76 4.90 2.06 -34.64
N ASP A 77 5.30 3.28 -34.29
CA ASP A 77 6.60 3.59 -33.70
C ASP A 77 6.50 3.88 -32.20
N VAL A 78 5.29 3.78 -31.63
CA VAL A 78 5.07 3.84 -30.17
C VAL A 78 5.67 2.58 -29.53
N PRO A 79 6.55 2.72 -28.52
CA PRO A 79 7.05 1.57 -27.76
C PRO A 79 5.91 0.73 -27.17
N GLU A 80 6.05 -0.59 -27.15
CA GLU A 80 4.99 -1.51 -26.68
C GLU A 80 4.62 -1.30 -25.20
N ASP A 81 5.52 -0.70 -24.41
CA ASP A 81 5.37 -0.38 -22.99
C ASP A 81 4.84 1.05 -22.72
N LEU A 82 4.54 1.82 -23.77
CA LEU A 82 4.07 3.20 -23.64
C LEU A 82 2.63 3.37 -24.13
N ASP A 83 1.70 3.59 -23.20
CA ASP A 83 0.31 3.90 -23.54
C ASP A 83 0.17 5.29 -24.19
N PRO A 84 -0.36 5.38 -25.42
CA PRO A 84 -0.59 6.66 -26.06
C PRO A 84 -1.75 7.42 -25.41
N ILE A 85 -1.55 8.73 -25.23
CA ILE A 85 -2.58 9.66 -24.75
C ILE A 85 -3.73 9.73 -25.76
N MET A 86 -3.41 9.69 -27.05
CA MET A 86 -4.37 9.72 -28.15
C MET A 86 -3.78 9.03 -29.37
N VAL A 87 -4.62 8.34 -30.15
CA VAL A 87 -4.25 7.79 -31.46
C VAL A 87 -5.28 8.22 -32.50
N ALA A 88 -4.84 8.85 -33.57
CA ALA A 88 -5.70 9.33 -34.66
C ALA A 88 -4.97 9.23 -36.02
N ASP A 89 -5.65 8.71 -37.05
CA ASP A 89 -5.18 8.68 -38.44
C ASP A 89 -3.71 8.22 -38.63
N GLU A 90 -3.32 7.13 -37.96
CA GLU A 90 -1.98 6.52 -37.97
C GLU A 90 -0.88 7.30 -37.21
N GLU A 91 -1.22 8.39 -36.52
CA GLU A 91 -0.34 9.10 -35.59
C GLU A 91 -0.78 8.86 -34.14
N ALA A 92 0.20 8.74 -33.25
CA ALA A 92 0.00 8.65 -31.81
C ALA A 92 0.58 9.90 -31.13
N ILE A 93 -0.06 10.31 -30.04
CA ILE A 93 0.43 11.33 -29.12
C ILE A 93 0.77 10.66 -27.80
N VAL A 94 2.00 10.85 -27.33
CA VAL A 94 2.52 10.29 -26.07
C VAL A 94 3.14 11.39 -25.21
N ASP A 95 3.38 11.14 -23.92
CA ASP A 95 4.22 12.04 -23.10
C ASP A 95 5.67 11.92 -23.59
N ALA A 96 6.25 13.04 -24.01
CA ALA A 96 7.61 13.09 -24.55
C ALA A 96 8.69 12.71 -23.52
N LEU A 97 8.41 12.85 -22.22
CA LEU A 97 9.33 12.44 -21.16
C LEU A 97 9.38 10.92 -20.97
N ALA A 98 8.35 10.20 -21.41
CA ALA A 98 8.30 8.74 -21.38
C ALA A 98 8.83 8.09 -22.67
N LEU A 99 9.13 8.89 -23.70
CA LEU A 99 9.63 8.42 -24.99
C LEU A 99 11.14 8.72 -25.13
N PRO A 100 12.02 7.72 -25.36
CA PRO A 100 13.47 7.96 -25.53
C PRO A 100 13.80 8.98 -26.63
N ALA A 101 13.15 8.86 -27.80
CA ALA A 101 13.30 9.83 -28.88
C ALA A 101 12.76 11.22 -28.52
N GLY A 102 11.76 11.28 -27.62
CA GLY A 102 11.24 12.53 -27.06
C GLY A 102 12.27 13.21 -26.16
N LEU A 103 12.92 12.45 -25.27
CA LEU A 103 14.01 12.93 -24.43
C LEU A 103 15.19 13.45 -25.26
N ASP A 104 15.58 12.74 -26.33
CA ASP A 104 16.65 13.21 -27.24
C ASP A 104 16.31 14.57 -27.88
N ARG A 105 15.04 14.78 -28.26
CA ARG A 105 14.57 16.07 -28.79
C ARG A 105 14.58 17.16 -27.73
N ILE A 106 14.22 16.84 -26.50
CA ILE A 106 14.29 17.77 -25.36
C ILE A 106 15.75 18.18 -25.08
N ARG A 107 16.69 17.23 -25.04
CA ARG A 107 18.13 17.53 -24.92
C ARG A 107 18.59 18.42 -26.05
N ALA A 108 18.25 18.10 -27.29
CA ALA A 108 18.65 18.90 -28.45
C ALA A 108 18.14 20.35 -28.35
N ALA A 109 16.90 20.54 -27.89
CA ALA A 109 16.34 21.87 -27.66
C ALA A 109 17.04 22.63 -26.51
N ILE A 110 17.41 21.94 -25.44
CA ILE A 110 18.20 22.52 -24.33
C ILE A 110 19.57 22.98 -24.84
N VAL A 111 20.26 22.16 -25.64
CA VAL A 111 21.58 22.49 -26.21
C VAL A 111 21.50 23.63 -27.23
N ALA A 112 20.49 23.62 -28.08
CA ALA A 112 20.30 24.62 -29.13
C ALA A 112 19.89 26.00 -28.58
N GLY A 113 19.29 26.06 -27.37
CA GLY A 113 18.91 27.30 -26.70
C GLY A 113 17.58 27.91 -27.13
N GLY A 114 16.81 27.26 -28.01
CA GLY A 114 15.49 27.74 -28.48
C GLY A 114 15.54 29.07 -29.26
N THR A 115 14.59 29.30 -30.16
CA THR A 115 14.72 30.36 -31.19
C THR A 115 13.41 31.02 -31.62
N ALA A 116 12.32 30.88 -30.85
CA ALA A 116 11.07 31.57 -31.14
C ALA A 116 10.91 32.86 -30.31
N ASP A 117 10.33 33.89 -30.93
CA ASP A 117 10.07 35.21 -30.34
C ASP A 117 8.90 35.16 -29.34
N THR A 118 9.15 35.44 -28.05
CA THR A 118 8.08 35.51 -27.03
C THR A 118 7.28 36.82 -27.07
N ASP A 119 7.53 37.72 -28.03
CA ASP A 119 6.68 38.89 -28.29
C ASP A 119 5.31 38.55 -28.88
N THR A 120 5.12 37.31 -29.35
CA THR A 120 3.82 36.79 -29.83
C THR A 120 3.50 35.43 -29.22
N GLU A 121 3.56 34.34 -29.97
CA GLU A 121 3.33 32.97 -29.49
C GLU A 121 4.58 32.13 -29.72
N GLY A 122 5.17 31.60 -28.65
CA GLY A 122 6.49 30.97 -28.73
C GLY A 122 7.08 30.63 -27.38
N TRP A 123 8.27 30.03 -27.38
CA TRP A 123 9.05 29.81 -26.17
C TRP A 123 10.55 29.99 -26.46
N GLN A 124 11.31 30.43 -25.46
CA GLN A 124 12.75 30.68 -25.58
C GLN A 124 13.50 30.35 -24.29
N TRP A 125 14.75 29.88 -24.39
CA TRP A 125 15.63 29.78 -23.23
C TRP A 125 16.32 31.11 -22.94
N HIS A 126 16.29 31.50 -21.68
CA HIS A 126 17.07 32.58 -21.11
C HIS A 126 18.27 32.00 -20.39
N THR A 127 19.40 31.94 -21.11
CA THR A 127 20.67 31.47 -20.54
C THR A 127 21.24 32.51 -19.58
N VAL A 128 21.37 32.13 -18.31
CA VAL A 128 22.06 32.91 -17.27
C VAL A 128 23.54 32.56 -17.25
N GLU A 129 23.84 31.26 -17.35
CA GLU A 129 25.18 30.70 -17.42
C GLU A 129 25.24 29.59 -18.46
N PRO A 130 26.40 29.30 -19.07
CA PRO A 130 26.52 28.19 -20.01
C PRO A 130 26.05 26.88 -19.36
N LEU A 131 25.02 26.25 -19.92
CA LEU A 131 24.59 24.93 -19.49
C LEU A 131 25.73 23.92 -19.71
N PRO A 132 26.11 23.10 -18.72
CA PRO A 132 27.10 22.04 -18.86
C PRO A 132 26.48 20.81 -19.54
N VAL A 133 25.91 21.03 -20.73
CA VAL A 133 25.18 20.01 -21.51
C VAL A 133 25.67 20.04 -22.95
N THR A 134 25.92 18.85 -23.49
CA THR A 134 26.35 18.59 -24.85
C THR A 134 25.35 17.67 -25.55
N GLU A 135 25.36 17.63 -26.89
CA GLU A 135 24.51 16.71 -27.65
C GLU A 135 24.79 15.23 -27.34
N SER A 136 25.98 14.91 -26.82
CA SER A 136 26.38 13.54 -26.44
C SER A 136 25.95 13.15 -25.02
N ASP A 137 25.50 14.08 -24.19
CA ASP A 137 25.16 13.74 -22.81
C ASP A 137 23.89 12.89 -22.74
N PRO A 138 23.86 11.86 -21.88
CA PRO A 138 22.65 11.09 -21.65
C PRO A 138 21.61 11.97 -20.96
N ILE A 139 20.36 11.83 -21.38
CA ILE A 139 19.20 12.45 -20.76
C ILE A 139 18.29 11.36 -20.21
N ARG A 140 17.80 11.53 -18.98
CA ARG A 140 16.85 10.60 -18.36
C ARG A 140 15.83 11.32 -17.48
N PRO A 141 14.61 10.82 -17.34
CA PRO A 141 13.66 11.32 -16.35
C PRO A 141 14.20 11.15 -14.93
N PHE A 142 13.86 12.09 -14.06
CA PHE A 142 14.11 11.98 -12.62
C PHE A 142 12.88 11.32 -11.96
N ALA A 143 13.11 10.24 -11.22
CA ALA A 143 12.05 9.38 -10.67
C ALA A 143 11.60 9.76 -9.24
N GLY A 144 12.01 10.92 -8.71
CA GLY A 144 11.59 11.39 -7.39
C GLY A 144 10.16 11.97 -7.38
N GLU A 145 9.48 11.90 -6.24
CA GLU A 145 8.14 12.46 -6.05
C GLU A 145 8.20 14.00 -6.10
N GLN A 146 7.66 14.58 -7.18
CA GLN A 146 7.66 16.02 -7.42
C GLN A 146 6.33 16.47 -8.05
N SER A 147 5.88 17.68 -7.71
CA SER A 147 4.75 18.37 -8.35
C SER A 147 5.03 18.75 -9.82
N ASN A 148 6.30 18.70 -10.22
CA ASN A 148 6.82 19.02 -11.54
C ASN A 148 7.56 17.80 -12.11
N SER A 149 7.77 17.78 -13.43
CA SER A 149 8.55 16.70 -14.05
C SER A 149 9.98 17.19 -14.32
N SER A 150 10.97 16.39 -13.94
CA SER A 150 12.38 16.77 -14.09
C SER A 150 13.14 15.75 -14.93
N VAL A 151 14.17 16.21 -15.64
CA VAL A 151 15.15 15.36 -16.35
C VAL A 151 16.56 15.69 -15.88
N LEU A 152 17.40 14.67 -15.85
CA LEU A 152 18.84 14.80 -15.59
C LEU A 152 19.56 14.73 -16.93
N VAL A 153 20.41 15.73 -17.21
CA VAL A 153 21.17 15.79 -18.45
C VAL A 153 22.51 16.48 -18.23
N GLY A 154 23.60 15.78 -18.54
CA GLY A 154 24.97 16.25 -18.27
C GLY A 154 25.16 16.63 -16.80
N GLY A 155 25.64 17.85 -16.54
CA GLY A 155 25.78 18.42 -15.19
C GLY A 155 24.55 19.19 -14.68
N ALA A 156 23.39 19.05 -15.31
CA ALA A 156 22.19 19.83 -15.00
C ALA A 156 20.97 18.95 -14.68
N ILE A 157 20.11 19.48 -13.80
CA ILE A 157 18.73 19.03 -13.64
C ILE A 157 17.81 20.09 -14.27
N VAL A 158 16.92 19.65 -15.16
CA VAL A 158 15.96 20.52 -15.82
C VAL A 158 14.56 20.16 -15.34
N LYS A 159 13.93 21.09 -14.64
CA LYS A 159 12.58 20.98 -14.07
C LYS A 159 11.59 21.66 -15.01
N PHE A 160 10.59 20.93 -15.46
CA PHE A 160 9.48 21.42 -16.28
C PHE A 160 8.27 21.70 -15.39
N PHE A 161 7.82 22.95 -15.38
CA PHE A 161 6.69 23.37 -14.55
C PHE A 161 5.39 22.83 -15.13
N ARG A 162 4.68 21.98 -14.37
CA ARG A 162 3.45 21.31 -14.85
C ARG A 162 2.22 22.17 -14.68
N ARG A 163 2.09 22.88 -13.56
CA ARG A 163 1.08 23.94 -13.37
C ARG A 163 1.77 25.28 -13.61
N LEU A 164 1.27 26.04 -14.58
CA LEU A 164 1.82 27.33 -14.96
C LEU A 164 1.06 28.45 -14.27
N GLU A 165 1.81 29.46 -13.85
CA GLU A 165 1.27 30.71 -13.33
C GLU A 165 1.76 31.86 -14.19
N LEU A 166 0.87 32.80 -14.49
CA LEU A 166 1.22 33.94 -15.33
C LEU A 166 2.29 34.82 -14.65
N GLY A 167 3.36 35.13 -15.38
CA GLY A 167 4.55 35.84 -14.91
C GLY A 167 5.74 34.92 -14.60
N GLY A 168 6.78 35.49 -13.99
CA GLY A 168 8.00 34.75 -13.63
C GLY A 168 7.76 33.74 -12.49
N ASN A 169 8.35 32.55 -12.60
CA ASN A 169 8.26 31.53 -11.55
C ASN A 169 9.17 31.91 -10.36
N PRO A 170 8.69 31.81 -9.10
CA PRO A 170 9.48 32.12 -7.92
C PRO A 170 10.83 31.39 -7.85
N ASP A 171 10.88 30.13 -8.28
CA ASP A 171 12.09 29.29 -8.28
C ASP A 171 13.15 29.88 -9.22
N VAL A 172 12.73 30.42 -10.38
CA VAL A 172 13.60 31.12 -11.33
C VAL A 172 14.06 32.46 -10.77
N GLU A 173 13.11 33.30 -10.30
CA GLU A 173 13.40 34.64 -9.78
C GLU A 173 14.37 34.59 -8.58
N VAL A 174 14.15 33.66 -7.65
CA VAL A 174 14.96 33.53 -6.44
C VAL A 174 16.34 32.99 -6.76
N HIS A 175 16.46 31.93 -7.56
CA HIS A 175 17.79 31.42 -7.93
C HIS A 175 18.59 32.46 -8.73
N ALA A 176 17.94 33.22 -9.62
CA ALA A 176 18.58 34.32 -10.35
C ALA A 176 19.09 35.41 -9.39
N ALA A 177 18.31 35.75 -8.36
CA ALA A 177 18.64 36.75 -7.36
C ALA A 177 19.77 36.34 -6.40
N LEU A 178 19.82 35.07 -5.99
CA LEU A 178 20.87 34.53 -5.10
C LEU A 178 22.23 34.42 -5.81
N GLY A 179 22.20 34.22 -7.13
CA GLY A 179 23.34 34.34 -8.03
C GLY A 179 24.36 33.19 -7.96
N ARG A 180 25.22 33.12 -8.97
CA ARG A 180 26.19 32.03 -9.27
C ARG A 180 27.21 31.67 -8.17
N ARG A 181 27.30 32.43 -7.07
CA ARG A 181 28.26 32.22 -5.99
C ARG A 181 27.59 32.04 -4.63
N SER A 182 26.32 31.66 -4.65
CA SER A 182 25.68 31.18 -3.45
C SER A 182 26.30 29.83 -3.07
N PRO A 183 26.98 29.71 -1.93
CA PRO A 183 27.44 28.42 -1.44
C PRO A 183 26.26 27.58 -0.91
N THR A 184 25.06 28.16 -0.83
CA THR A 184 23.90 27.60 -0.14
C THR A 184 22.74 27.27 -1.08
N THR A 185 22.88 27.45 -2.40
CA THR A 185 21.86 27.08 -3.40
C THR A 185 22.51 26.49 -4.65
N ALA A 186 21.74 25.75 -5.44
CA ALA A 186 22.18 25.27 -6.74
C ALA A 186 22.42 26.44 -7.72
N THR A 187 23.37 26.29 -8.63
CA THR A 187 23.59 27.29 -9.69
C THR A 187 22.44 27.28 -10.71
N LEU A 188 21.87 28.45 -11.01
CA LEU A 188 20.95 28.62 -12.14
C LEU A 188 21.73 28.72 -13.45
N TYR A 189 21.49 27.78 -14.37
CA TYR A 189 22.05 27.85 -15.72
C TYR A 189 21.14 28.57 -16.70
N ALA A 190 19.85 28.22 -16.74
CA ALA A 190 18.89 28.87 -17.62
C ALA A 190 17.45 28.68 -17.13
N SER A 191 16.52 29.47 -17.65
CA SER A 191 15.08 29.22 -17.58
C SER A 191 14.47 29.28 -18.98
N ALA A 192 13.31 28.66 -19.19
CA ALA A 192 12.56 28.77 -20.43
C ALA A 192 11.26 29.53 -20.17
N GLU A 193 11.00 30.58 -20.94
CA GLU A 193 9.75 31.34 -20.93
C GLU A 193 8.89 30.95 -22.14
N ALA A 194 7.58 30.86 -21.96
CA ALA A 194 6.61 30.74 -23.05
C ALA A 194 5.61 31.89 -23.06
N ALA A 195 5.12 32.22 -24.26
CA ALA A 195 4.02 33.14 -24.51
C ALA A 195 2.94 32.45 -25.37
N TRP A 196 1.67 32.63 -25.01
CA TRP A 196 0.51 32.07 -25.72
C TRP A 196 -0.72 32.97 -25.55
N TYR A 197 -1.72 32.80 -26.40
CA TYR A 197 -3.03 33.44 -26.22
C TYR A 197 -3.98 32.47 -25.51
N ASN A 198 -4.69 32.95 -24.48
CA ASN A 198 -5.70 32.18 -23.77
C ASN A 198 -7.06 32.19 -24.49
N SER A 199 -8.06 31.48 -23.96
CA SER A 199 -9.42 31.43 -24.55
C SER A 199 -10.13 32.80 -24.63
N ARG A 200 -9.60 33.81 -23.94
CA ARG A 200 -10.09 35.19 -23.91
C ARG A 200 -9.31 36.12 -24.85
N GLU A 201 -8.46 35.58 -25.70
CA GLU A 201 -7.57 36.32 -26.61
C GLU A 201 -6.56 37.23 -25.88
N GLU A 202 -6.24 36.93 -24.62
CA GLU A 202 -5.24 37.66 -23.83
C GLU A 202 -3.87 37.00 -23.96
N LEU A 203 -2.84 37.82 -24.21
CA LEU A 203 -1.46 37.34 -24.27
C LEU A 203 -0.97 36.98 -22.85
N CYS A 204 -0.72 35.70 -22.65
CA CYS A 204 -0.21 35.08 -21.44
C CYS A 204 1.29 34.82 -21.57
N ARG A 205 2.04 34.96 -20.47
CA ARG A 205 3.46 34.62 -20.38
C ARG A 205 3.75 33.89 -19.07
N SER A 206 4.60 32.87 -19.11
CA SER A 206 5.02 32.12 -17.92
C SER A 206 6.36 31.43 -18.14
N ASP A 207 7.15 31.26 -17.07
CA ASP A 207 8.27 30.32 -17.09
C ASP A 207 7.74 28.88 -17.16
N ILE A 208 8.22 28.11 -18.12
CA ILE A 208 7.82 26.72 -18.38
C ILE A 208 8.88 25.69 -17.97
N ALA A 209 10.12 26.11 -17.77
CA ALA A 209 11.18 25.26 -17.25
C ALA A 209 12.31 26.04 -16.57
N VAL A 210 13.07 25.37 -15.70
CA VAL A 210 14.30 25.87 -15.10
C VAL A 210 15.40 24.81 -15.14
N ALA A 211 16.62 25.22 -15.47
CA ALA A 211 17.82 24.37 -15.52
C ALA A 211 18.78 24.77 -14.40
N LEU A 212 18.97 23.88 -13.44
CA LEU A 212 19.81 24.07 -12.26
C LEU A 212 21.00 23.09 -12.25
N GLU A 213 22.00 23.40 -11.44
CA GLU A 213 23.12 22.51 -11.13
C GLU A 213 22.65 21.16 -10.57
N LEU A 214 23.13 20.07 -11.16
CA LEU A 214 22.91 18.73 -10.63
C LEU A 214 23.93 18.43 -9.53
N LEU A 215 23.44 18.38 -8.28
CA LEU A 215 24.25 18.06 -7.11
C LEU A 215 24.40 16.53 -6.95
N THR A 216 25.34 15.95 -7.70
CA THR A 216 25.52 14.49 -7.82
C THR A 216 26.03 13.78 -6.55
N GLU A 217 26.74 14.48 -5.67
CA GLU A 217 27.27 13.95 -4.39
C GLU A 217 26.41 14.39 -3.19
N ALA A 218 25.17 14.82 -3.43
CA ALA A 218 24.28 15.28 -2.37
C ALA A 218 23.57 14.13 -1.65
N SER A 219 23.39 14.28 -0.33
CA SER A 219 22.49 13.45 0.47
C SER A 219 21.22 14.23 0.82
N ASP A 220 20.08 13.54 0.83
CA ASP A 220 18.78 14.13 1.16
C ASP A 220 18.68 14.49 2.65
N GLY A 221 18.30 15.74 2.95
CA GLY A 221 18.27 16.25 4.32
C GLY A 221 17.21 15.59 5.20
N TRP A 222 16.06 15.22 4.64
CA TRP A 222 15.03 14.48 5.37
C TRP A 222 15.50 13.08 5.73
N ALA A 223 16.03 12.32 4.76
CA ALA A 223 16.55 10.98 5.00
C ALA A 223 17.66 10.97 6.05
N MET A 224 18.58 11.93 6.00
CA MET A 224 19.64 12.07 7.01
C MET A 224 19.08 12.34 8.41
N ALA A 225 18.14 13.27 8.54
CA ALA A 225 17.55 13.64 9.83
C ALA A 225 16.67 12.52 10.40
N ALA A 226 15.86 11.87 9.57
CA ALA A 226 15.01 10.75 9.97
C ALA A 226 15.83 9.55 10.43
N GLN A 227 16.90 9.19 9.69
CA GLN A 227 17.84 8.16 10.11
C GLN A 227 18.53 8.53 11.43
N ALA A 228 18.96 9.79 11.57
CA ALA A 228 19.64 10.23 12.78
C ALA A 228 18.72 10.18 14.01
N ALA A 229 17.45 10.55 13.86
CA ALA A 229 16.42 10.43 14.89
C ALA A 229 16.12 8.96 15.23
N ALA A 230 16.02 8.08 14.22
CA ALA A 230 15.80 6.64 14.41
C ALA A 230 16.92 5.98 15.22
N ASP A 231 18.17 6.34 14.92
CA ASP A 231 19.37 5.78 15.54
C ASP A 231 19.75 6.44 16.88
N ASP A 232 19.00 7.45 17.35
CA ASP A 232 19.37 8.33 18.48
C ASP A 232 20.79 8.91 18.33
N SER A 233 21.16 9.24 17.10
CA SER A 233 22.48 9.78 16.75
C SER A 233 22.50 11.31 16.69
N ASP A 234 23.66 11.89 16.98
CA ASP A 234 23.83 13.35 17.03
C ASP A 234 23.69 13.98 15.63
N PHE A 235 22.76 14.92 15.50
CA PHE A 235 22.52 15.71 14.29
C PHE A 235 22.70 17.22 14.54
N THR A 236 23.24 17.61 15.70
CA THR A 236 23.31 19.02 16.10
C THR A 236 24.24 19.86 15.24
N GLU A 237 25.39 19.33 14.80
CA GLU A 237 26.31 20.04 13.89
C GLU A 237 25.62 20.31 12.54
N GLN A 238 24.95 19.31 11.99
CA GLN A 238 24.21 19.39 10.74
C GLN A 238 23.06 20.39 10.85
N ALA A 239 22.29 20.36 11.96
CA ALA A 239 21.21 21.30 12.22
C ALA A 239 21.72 22.74 12.39
N HIS A 240 22.83 22.94 13.11
CA HIS A 240 23.47 24.25 13.24
C HIS A 240 23.90 24.79 11.87
N ASP A 241 24.60 23.99 11.07
CA ASP A 241 25.08 24.40 9.75
C ASP A 241 23.93 24.70 8.78
N LEU A 242 22.79 24.02 8.94
CA LEU A 242 21.58 24.31 8.18
C LEU A 242 20.99 25.67 8.59
N GLY A 243 21.02 26.01 9.87
CA GLY A 243 20.65 27.33 10.38
C GLY A 243 21.53 28.44 9.78
N VAL A 244 22.85 28.21 9.74
CA VAL A 244 23.81 29.12 9.08
C VAL A 244 23.50 29.28 7.60
N ALA A 245 23.18 28.18 6.91
CA ALA A 245 22.85 28.20 5.49
C ALA A 245 21.58 29.02 5.20
N LEU A 246 20.51 28.83 5.99
CA LEU A 246 19.28 29.61 5.85
C LEU A 246 19.53 31.10 6.15
N ALA A 247 20.35 31.43 7.14
CA ALA A 247 20.71 32.81 7.46
C ALA A 247 21.46 33.50 6.29
N ASP A 248 22.36 32.79 5.60
CA ASP A 248 23.01 33.30 4.38
C ASP A 248 22.00 33.54 3.25
N VAL A 249 21.09 32.59 3.00
CA VAL A 249 20.03 32.75 1.99
C VAL A 249 19.15 33.96 2.31
N HIS A 250 18.64 34.09 3.54
CA HIS A 250 17.85 35.24 3.98
C HIS A 250 18.61 36.57 3.85
N SER A 251 19.89 36.60 4.20
CA SER A 251 20.75 37.78 4.04
C SER A 251 20.88 38.21 2.58
N ARG A 252 20.98 37.24 1.66
CA ARG A 252 21.04 37.49 0.21
C ARG A 252 19.69 37.94 -0.34
N LEU A 253 18.60 37.28 0.03
CA LEU A 253 17.24 37.68 -0.37
C LEU A 253 16.93 39.12 0.05
N ARG A 254 17.31 39.50 1.27
CA ARG A 254 17.18 40.88 1.78
C ARG A 254 17.92 41.92 0.93
N ARG A 255 19.04 41.54 0.31
CA ARG A 255 19.83 42.43 -0.55
C ARG A 255 19.29 42.48 -1.98
N ALA A 256 18.67 41.39 -2.43
CA ALA A 256 18.22 41.25 -3.81
C ALA A 256 16.78 41.73 -4.02
N PHE A 257 15.91 41.62 -3.01
CA PHE A 257 14.50 41.98 -3.08
C PHE A 257 14.15 43.13 -2.12
N PRO A 258 13.01 43.82 -2.34
CA PRO A 258 12.50 44.81 -1.40
C PRO A 258 12.31 44.23 0.01
N THR A 259 12.49 45.09 1.01
CA THR A 259 12.25 44.79 2.41
C THR A 259 11.23 45.78 2.97
N GLY A 260 10.57 45.39 4.05
CA GLY A 260 9.61 46.26 4.71
C GLY A 260 9.31 45.80 6.12
N THR A 261 8.14 46.20 6.59
CA THR A 261 7.57 45.76 7.84
C THR A 261 6.12 45.32 7.62
N LEU A 262 5.64 44.42 8.48
CA LEU A 262 4.25 43.96 8.52
C LEU A 262 3.66 44.21 9.90
N PRO A 263 2.43 44.77 10.01
CA PRO A 263 1.80 44.96 11.30
C PRO A 263 1.56 43.61 11.99
N ALA A 264 2.07 43.42 13.21
CA ALA A 264 1.93 42.13 13.88
C ALA A 264 0.46 41.80 14.21
N ALA A 265 -0.35 42.84 14.43
CA ALA A 265 -1.79 42.71 14.63
C ALA A 265 -2.52 42.14 13.39
N GLU A 266 -2.10 42.51 12.18
CA GLU A 266 -2.69 41.95 10.95
C GLU A 266 -2.26 40.49 10.74
N ILE A 267 -1.00 40.17 11.05
CA ILE A 267 -0.50 38.79 11.03
C ILE A 267 -1.31 37.92 12.00
N GLY A 268 -1.45 38.35 13.25
CA GLY A 268 -2.21 37.64 14.28
C GLY A 268 -3.68 37.42 13.90
N GLN A 269 -4.33 38.42 13.30
CA GLN A 269 -5.70 38.27 12.77
C GLN A 269 -5.78 37.21 11.67
N GLY A 270 -4.80 37.15 10.76
CA GLY A 270 -4.72 36.10 9.73
C GLY A 270 -4.56 34.70 10.32
N MET A 271 -3.72 34.54 11.34
CA MET A 271 -3.52 33.26 12.05
C MET A 271 -4.80 32.81 12.77
N VAL A 272 -5.52 33.73 13.42
CA VAL A 272 -6.81 33.45 14.06
C VAL A 272 -7.86 33.02 13.03
N GLN A 273 -7.90 33.67 11.85
CA GLN A 273 -8.82 33.28 10.80
C GLN A 273 -8.51 31.87 10.28
N ARG A 274 -7.24 31.56 10.01
CA ARG A 274 -6.82 30.21 9.58
C ARG A 274 -7.19 29.14 10.62
N LEU A 275 -7.00 29.44 11.90
CA LEU A 275 -7.43 28.58 13.00
C LEU A 275 -8.94 28.33 12.97
N ALA A 276 -9.74 29.38 12.79
CA ALA A 276 -11.20 29.26 12.72
C ALA A 276 -11.63 28.39 11.54
N ASP A 277 -11.05 28.61 10.36
CA ASP A 277 -11.33 27.85 9.14
C ASP A 277 -10.95 26.36 9.31
N THR A 278 -9.80 26.10 9.95
CA THR A 278 -9.31 24.73 10.17
C THR A 278 -10.14 24.01 11.23
N VAL A 279 -10.56 24.68 12.31
CA VAL A 279 -11.43 24.11 13.37
C VAL A 279 -12.82 23.74 12.82
N ALA A 280 -13.29 24.42 11.77
CA ALA A 280 -14.55 24.07 11.11
C ALA A 280 -14.47 22.72 10.39
N VAL A 281 -13.28 22.35 9.90
CA VAL A 281 -13.04 21.08 9.17
C VAL A 281 -12.49 19.99 10.10
N VAL A 282 -11.69 20.35 11.10
CA VAL A 282 -11.02 19.46 12.06
C VAL A 282 -11.41 19.85 13.50
N PRO A 283 -12.53 19.33 14.03
CA PRO A 283 -13.04 19.69 15.35
C PRO A 283 -12.08 19.38 16.52
N GLU A 284 -11.11 18.50 16.34
CA GLU A 284 -10.08 18.09 17.31
C GLU A 284 -9.20 19.27 17.76
N LEU A 285 -9.08 20.33 16.96
CA LEU A 285 -8.37 21.56 17.35
C LEU A 285 -9.17 22.46 18.30
N ARG A 286 -10.50 22.28 18.39
CA ARG A 286 -11.40 23.15 19.16
C ARG A 286 -11.00 23.31 20.64
N PRO A 287 -10.53 22.28 21.38
CA PRO A 287 -10.08 22.44 22.76
C PRO A 287 -8.89 23.38 22.93
N HIS A 288 -8.02 23.46 21.91
CA HIS A 288 -6.80 24.28 21.94
C HIS A 288 -7.02 25.70 21.40
N ALA A 289 -8.11 25.94 20.68
CA ALA A 289 -8.40 27.21 20.02
C ALA A 289 -8.34 28.45 20.95
N PRO A 290 -8.84 28.43 22.21
CA PRO A 290 -8.73 29.59 23.10
C PRO A 290 -7.28 30.00 23.39
N ALA A 291 -6.41 29.04 23.68
CA ALA A 291 -5.00 29.31 23.98
C ALA A 291 -4.23 29.79 22.74
N LEU A 292 -4.55 29.24 21.56
CA LEU A 292 -3.96 29.67 20.29
C LEU A 292 -4.41 31.09 19.92
N VAL A 293 -5.68 31.44 20.15
CA VAL A 293 -6.17 32.82 19.96
C VAL A 293 -5.45 33.78 20.91
N GLU A 294 -5.25 33.40 22.18
CA GLU A 294 -4.48 34.20 23.13
C GLU A 294 -3.04 34.41 22.65
N LEU A 295 -2.36 33.35 22.19
CA LEU A 295 -1.02 33.43 21.62
C LEU A 295 -0.95 34.37 20.40
N PHE A 296 -1.86 34.23 19.44
CA PHE A 296 -1.86 35.06 18.23
C PHE A 296 -2.25 36.52 18.49
N THR A 297 -3.09 36.77 19.49
CA THR A 297 -3.44 38.13 19.93
C THR A 297 -2.39 38.75 20.85
N ALA A 298 -1.51 37.93 21.44
CA ALA A 298 -0.38 38.37 22.26
C ALA A 298 0.82 38.89 21.45
N LEU A 299 0.78 38.90 20.11
CA LEU A 299 1.79 39.55 19.28
C LEU A 299 1.80 41.08 19.54
N GLN A 300 2.62 41.52 20.51
CA GLN A 300 2.71 42.91 20.98
C GLN A 300 3.58 43.82 20.10
N ALA A 301 4.34 43.27 19.16
CA ALA A 301 5.18 44.06 18.27
C ALA A 301 4.30 44.98 17.40
N GLU A 302 4.62 46.28 17.30
CA GLU A 302 3.89 47.16 16.38
C GLU A 302 4.09 46.68 14.93
N GLU A 303 5.33 46.31 14.58
CA GLU A 303 5.74 45.93 13.23
C GLU A 303 6.83 44.84 13.28
N LEU A 304 6.71 43.82 12.43
CA LEU A 304 7.71 42.76 12.22
C LEU A 304 8.45 42.97 10.90
N PRO A 305 9.77 42.68 10.82
CA PRO A 305 10.52 42.82 9.58
C PRO A 305 10.02 41.84 8.52
N SER A 306 9.88 42.31 7.28
CA SER A 306 9.47 41.50 6.15
C SER A 306 10.47 41.57 4.99
N GLN A 307 10.63 40.44 4.31
CA GLN A 307 11.52 40.25 3.17
C GLN A 307 10.97 39.13 2.27
N ARG A 308 11.65 38.87 1.15
CA ARG A 308 11.44 37.62 0.42
C ARG A 308 11.96 36.44 1.26
N VAL A 309 11.16 35.39 1.35
CA VAL A 309 11.45 34.14 2.07
C VAL A 309 11.26 32.96 1.11
N HIS A 310 11.67 31.76 1.52
CA HIS A 310 11.39 30.51 0.81
C HIS A 310 9.89 30.18 0.85
N GLY A 311 9.24 30.42 1.99
CA GLY A 311 7.78 30.35 2.13
C GLY A 311 7.21 28.97 2.42
N ASP A 312 7.98 27.89 2.29
CA ASP A 312 7.59 26.52 2.66
C ASP A 312 8.78 25.66 3.11
N PHE A 313 9.76 26.27 3.79
CA PHE A 313 11.05 25.64 4.05
C PHE A 313 10.96 24.43 5.00
N HIS A 314 11.43 23.26 4.55
CA HIS A 314 11.52 22.02 5.36
C HIS A 314 12.68 21.10 4.92
N LEU A 315 12.95 20.02 5.67
CA LEU A 315 14.09 19.12 5.42
C LEU A 315 14.09 18.48 4.01
N GLY A 316 12.93 18.18 3.45
CA GLY A 316 12.83 17.70 2.06
C GLY A 316 13.26 18.69 0.96
N GLN A 317 13.58 19.94 1.31
CA GLN A 317 14.09 20.98 0.41
C GLN A 317 15.58 21.29 0.67
N THR A 318 16.27 20.39 1.37
CA THR A 318 17.67 20.55 1.72
C THR A 318 18.49 19.37 1.25
N LEU A 319 19.67 19.67 0.71
CA LEU A 319 20.63 18.70 0.21
C LEU A 319 21.98 18.95 0.86
N ALA A 320 22.56 17.94 1.51
CA ALA A 320 23.88 18.01 2.11
C ALA A 320 24.95 17.62 1.09
N THR A 321 25.93 18.49 0.86
CA THR A 321 27.09 18.22 -0.02
C THR A 321 28.39 18.30 0.77
N PRO A 322 29.53 17.82 0.24
CA PRO A 322 30.85 18.05 0.86
C PRO A 322 31.18 19.53 1.07
N GLY A 323 30.53 20.43 0.32
CA GLY A 323 30.66 21.88 0.45
C GLY A 323 29.56 22.53 1.32
N GLY A 324 28.88 21.76 2.16
CA GLY A 324 27.79 22.23 3.04
C GLY A 324 26.39 22.07 2.45
N TRP A 325 25.41 22.63 3.13
CA TRP A 325 24.00 22.56 2.75
C TRP A 325 23.68 23.33 1.47
N ARG A 326 22.71 22.82 0.71
CA ARG A 326 22.08 23.44 -0.46
C ARG A 326 20.58 23.45 -0.25
N ILE A 327 19.98 24.64 -0.34
CA ILE A 327 18.55 24.86 -0.28
C ILE A 327 18.03 24.94 -1.72
N ILE A 328 16.94 24.22 -1.98
CA ILE A 328 16.33 24.05 -3.31
C ILE A 328 14.82 24.30 -3.24
N ASP A 329 14.17 24.42 -4.39
CA ASP A 329 12.70 24.50 -4.52
C ASP A 329 12.05 25.75 -3.89
N PHE A 330 12.41 26.93 -4.38
CA PHE A 330 11.89 28.22 -3.89
C PHE A 330 10.50 28.58 -4.41
N GLU A 331 9.69 27.58 -4.78
CA GLU A 331 8.32 27.80 -5.21
C GLU A 331 7.44 28.27 -4.05
N GLY A 332 7.68 27.81 -2.82
CA GLY A 332 6.81 28.08 -1.66
C GLY A 332 5.53 27.23 -1.68
N GLU A 333 4.61 27.48 -0.74
CA GLU A 333 3.47 26.59 -0.50
C GLU A 333 2.57 26.41 -1.75
N PRO A 334 2.49 25.21 -2.35
CA PRO A 334 1.84 25.00 -3.67
C PRO A 334 0.35 25.36 -3.72
N MET A 335 -0.32 25.39 -2.56
CA MET A 335 -1.74 25.71 -2.43
C MET A 335 -2.03 27.21 -2.47
N LYS A 336 -1.03 28.07 -2.31
CA LYS A 336 -1.18 29.53 -2.35
C LYS A 336 -1.00 30.05 -3.77
N ALA A 337 -1.85 30.99 -4.17
CA ALA A 337 -1.72 31.69 -5.44
C ALA A 337 -0.36 32.41 -5.53
N ARG A 338 0.24 32.48 -6.74
CA ARG A 338 1.49 33.22 -6.99
C ARG A 338 1.58 34.54 -6.24
N ALA A 339 0.55 35.37 -6.38
CA ALA A 339 0.54 36.71 -5.82
C ALA A 339 0.75 36.71 -4.29
N GLU A 340 0.28 35.67 -3.59
CA GLU A 340 0.49 35.49 -2.15
C GLU A 340 1.89 34.97 -1.84
N ARG A 341 2.38 33.98 -2.60
CA ARG A 341 3.74 33.44 -2.46
C ARG A 341 4.82 34.49 -2.71
N LEU A 342 4.51 35.49 -3.55
CA LEU A 342 5.42 36.60 -3.82
C LEU A 342 5.42 37.69 -2.75
N ARG A 343 4.43 37.73 -1.85
CA ARG A 343 4.34 38.78 -0.83
C ARG A 343 5.57 38.70 0.08
N LEU A 344 6.01 39.86 0.54
CA LEU A 344 6.98 39.90 1.63
C LEU A 344 6.35 39.24 2.85
N ASP A 345 7.12 38.39 3.50
CA ASP A 345 6.74 37.75 4.74
C ASP A 345 7.90 37.87 5.74
N THR A 346 7.66 37.47 6.97
CA THR A 346 8.68 37.50 8.00
C THR A 346 9.59 36.28 7.88
N PRO A 347 10.91 36.42 8.16
CA PRO A 347 11.84 35.28 8.17
C PRO A 347 11.43 34.16 9.14
N TRP A 348 10.57 34.46 10.12
CA TRP A 348 10.06 33.51 11.08
C TRP A 348 9.28 32.37 10.43
N ARG A 349 8.67 32.59 9.25
CA ARG A 349 7.97 31.54 8.51
C ARG A 349 8.88 30.36 8.17
N ASP A 350 10.03 30.62 7.57
CA ASP A 350 10.95 29.55 7.14
C ASP A 350 11.62 28.87 8.33
N VAL A 351 11.94 29.63 9.39
CA VAL A 351 12.48 29.08 10.62
C VAL A 351 11.45 28.15 11.26
N ALA A 352 10.21 28.60 11.42
CA ALA A 352 9.13 27.77 11.97
C ALA A 352 8.91 26.50 11.14
N GLY A 353 8.93 26.60 9.80
CA GLY A 353 8.83 25.45 8.90
C GLY A 353 9.91 24.40 9.15
N MET A 354 11.18 24.81 9.28
CA MET A 354 12.26 23.87 9.56
C MET A 354 12.15 23.23 10.95
N LEU A 355 11.77 24.01 11.98
CA LEU A 355 11.58 23.47 13.33
C LEU A 355 10.44 22.45 13.39
N ARG A 356 9.34 22.71 12.68
CA ARG A 356 8.26 21.73 12.47
C ARG A 356 8.77 20.50 11.74
N SER A 357 9.65 20.65 10.75
CA SER A 357 10.25 19.53 10.03
C SER A 357 11.09 18.61 10.93
N PHE A 358 11.86 19.16 11.88
CA PHE A 358 12.53 18.34 12.92
C PHE A 358 11.53 17.61 13.82
N ALA A 359 10.41 18.25 14.17
CA ALA A 359 9.34 17.60 14.94
C ALA A 359 8.69 16.44 14.18
N TYR A 360 8.62 16.50 12.85
CA TYR A 360 8.22 15.38 12.01
C TYR A 360 9.29 14.28 11.96
N ALA A 361 10.56 14.63 11.73
CA ALA A 361 11.67 13.65 11.70
C ALA A 361 11.81 12.89 13.03
N ARG A 362 11.48 13.55 14.16
CA ARG A 362 11.43 12.92 15.48
C ARG A 362 10.57 11.66 15.51
N THR A 363 9.53 11.57 14.67
CA THR A 363 8.59 10.44 14.68
C THR A 363 9.24 9.15 14.22
N ALA A 364 10.40 9.22 13.56
CA ALA A 364 11.24 8.07 13.22
C ALA A 364 11.99 7.49 14.44
N ALA A 365 12.06 8.21 15.57
CA ALA A 365 12.76 7.75 16.76
C ALA A 365 12.10 6.53 17.41
N SER A 366 12.93 5.63 17.94
CA SER A 366 12.49 4.39 18.59
C SER A 366 11.72 4.61 19.91
N ASP A 367 11.83 5.77 20.56
CA ASP A 367 10.97 6.14 21.68
C ASP A 367 10.74 7.65 21.77
N GLU A 368 9.66 8.05 22.45
CA GLU A 368 9.23 9.45 22.52
C GLU A 368 10.22 10.34 23.28
N ALA A 369 10.90 9.83 24.30
CA ALA A 369 11.85 10.62 25.09
C ALA A 369 13.17 10.84 24.35
N ALA A 370 13.62 9.86 23.57
CA ALA A 370 14.76 9.99 22.65
C ALA A 370 14.42 11.00 21.54
N GLY A 371 13.25 10.84 20.90
CA GLY A 371 12.76 11.78 19.90
C GLY A 371 12.64 13.22 20.41
N ASP A 372 12.11 13.43 21.62
CA ASP A 372 11.99 14.76 22.24
C ASP A 372 13.37 15.37 22.54
N ARG A 373 14.32 14.59 23.08
CA ARG A 373 15.69 15.08 23.32
C ARG A 373 16.37 15.45 22.02
N TRP A 374 16.24 14.61 21.00
CA TRP A 374 16.83 14.81 19.69
C TRP A 374 16.24 16.05 19.00
N GLU A 375 14.91 16.21 19.00
CA GLU A 375 14.22 17.38 18.45
C GLU A 375 14.68 18.66 19.17
N GLN A 376 14.71 18.65 20.50
CA GLN A 376 15.15 19.82 21.29
C GLN A 376 16.61 20.19 21.01
N ALA A 377 17.49 19.20 20.88
CA ALA A 377 18.90 19.42 20.56
C ALA A 377 19.07 20.01 19.15
N CYS A 378 18.39 19.45 18.15
CA CYS A 378 18.42 19.96 16.77
C CYS A 378 17.81 21.37 16.67
N ARG A 379 16.68 21.60 17.35
CA ARG A 379 16.05 22.93 17.45
C ARG A 379 17.01 23.96 18.02
N ALA A 380 17.64 23.65 19.15
CA ALA A 380 18.57 24.58 19.80
C ALA A 380 19.78 24.88 18.89
N ALA A 381 20.34 23.85 18.26
CA ALA A 381 21.49 23.98 17.37
C ALA A 381 21.15 24.80 16.10
N PHE A 382 19.99 24.54 15.47
CA PHE A 382 19.52 25.29 14.31
C PHE A 382 19.28 26.77 14.63
N LEU A 383 18.63 27.06 15.76
CA LEU A 383 18.40 28.44 16.21
C LEU A 383 19.71 29.17 16.50
N ASP A 384 20.68 28.48 17.13
CA ASP A 384 22.02 29.02 17.37
C ASP A 384 22.74 29.33 16.05
N GLY A 385 22.71 28.41 15.07
CA GLY A 385 23.30 28.64 13.75
C GLY A 385 22.66 29.79 12.98
N TYR A 386 21.33 29.97 13.09
CA TYR A 386 20.62 31.01 12.36
C TYR A 386 20.75 32.41 13.01
N TRP A 387 20.59 32.55 14.33
CA TRP A 387 20.63 33.85 15.02
C TRP A 387 21.99 34.19 15.66
N GLY A 388 22.80 33.19 16.03
CA GLY A 388 24.03 33.36 16.80
C GLY A 388 23.82 33.96 18.20
N LYS A 389 22.58 33.96 18.70
CA LYS A 389 22.19 34.44 20.03
C LYS A 389 20.93 33.71 20.53
N PRO A 390 20.74 33.60 21.85
CA PRO A 390 19.43 33.26 22.41
C PRO A 390 18.37 34.29 22.01
N LEU A 391 17.14 33.81 21.78
CA LEU A 391 15.97 34.67 21.56
C LEU A 391 15.59 35.39 22.86
N ASP A 392 15.15 36.64 22.74
CA ASP A 392 14.50 37.33 23.87
C ASP A 392 13.02 36.91 24.02
N GLY A 393 12.34 37.44 25.04
CA GLY A 393 10.96 37.06 25.36
C GLY A 393 9.95 37.39 24.26
N ASP A 394 10.13 38.51 23.55
CA ASP A 394 9.23 38.91 22.48
C ASP A 394 9.50 38.09 21.20
N GLU A 395 10.78 37.87 20.88
CA GLU A 395 11.21 37.01 19.77
C GLU A 395 10.72 35.55 19.94
N ALA A 396 10.74 35.02 21.17
CA ALA A 396 10.25 33.68 21.47
C ALA A 396 8.73 33.56 21.23
N VAL A 397 7.94 34.57 21.61
CA VAL A 397 6.49 34.61 21.37
C VAL A 397 6.19 34.64 19.87
N VAL A 398 6.94 35.44 19.10
CA VAL A 398 6.78 35.51 17.65
C VAL A 398 7.08 34.16 17.01
N LEU A 399 8.19 33.51 17.38
CA LEU A 399 8.53 32.18 16.86
C LEU A 399 7.45 31.15 17.18
N GLN A 400 6.98 31.12 18.43
CA GLN A 400 5.93 30.19 18.87
C GLN A 400 4.63 30.41 18.08
N ALA A 401 4.24 31.66 17.80
CA ALA A 401 3.08 31.97 16.99
C ALA A 401 3.21 31.43 15.55
N TYR A 402 4.37 31.61 14.90
CA TYR A 402 4.60 31.09 13.55
C TYR A 402 4.65 29.56 13.48
N GLU A 403 5.21 28.89 14.49
CA GLU A 403 5.18 27.43 14.57
C GLU A 403 3.78 26.87 14.74
N MET A 404 2.96 27.51 15.57
CA MET A 404 1.56 27.11 15.74
C MET A 404 0.73 27.40 14.49
N ASP A 405 0.93 28.53 13.80
CA ASP A 405 0.27 28.79 12.50
C ASP A 405 0.65 27.73 11.46
N LYS A 406 1.93 27.33 11.38
CA LYS A 406 2.37 26.25 10.49
C LYS A 406 1.76 24.91 10.89
N ALA A 407 1.70 24.58 12.19
CA ALA A 407 1.07 23.35 12.66
C ALA A 407 -0.44 23.31 12.33
N ILE A 408 -1.16 24.43 12.45
CA ILE A 408 -2.57 24.54 12.05
C ILE A 408 -2.73 24.33 10.55
N TYR A 409 -1.87 24.95 9.75
CA TYR A 409 -1.84 24.73 8.30
C TYR A 409 -1.62 23.24 7.97
N GLU A 410 -0.65 22.59 8.61
CA GLU A 410 -0.39 21.15 8.47
C GLU A 410 -1.61 20.31 8.85
N VAL A 411 -2.29 20.62 9.96
CA VAL A 411 -3.55 19.93 10.35
C VAL A 411 -4.58 19.99 9.23
N GLY A 412 -4.84 21.16 8.66
CA GLY A 412 -5.78 21.31 7.55
C GLY A 412 -5.33 20.56 6.30
N TYR A 413 -4.02 20.59 6.00
CA TYR A 413 -3.45 19.91 4.85
C TYR A 413 -3.52 18.38 4.96
N GLU A 414 -3.09 17.81 6.10
CA GLU A 414 -3.13 16.36 6.32
C GLU A 414 -4.57 15.84 6.36
N ALA A 415 -5.50 16.57 6.98
CA ALA A 415 -6.91 16.19 6.97
C ALA A 415 -7.49 16.05 5.56
N ALA A 416 -7.01 16.87 4.61
CA ALA A 416 -7.48 16.86 3.22
C ALA A 416 -6.74 15.86 2.32
N HIS A 417 -5.46 15.57 2.59
CA HIS A 417 -4.61 14.82 1.65
C HIS A 417 -4.00 13.53 2.22
N ARG A 418 -3.75 13.44 3.53
CA ARG A 418 -3.17 12.27 4.21
C ARG A 418 -3.79 12.09 5.61
N PRO A 419 -5.07 11.71 5.72
CA PRO A 419 -5.77 11.66 7.01
C PRO A 419 -5.08 10.80 8.08
N ASP A 420 -4.35 9.76 7.68
CA ASP A 420 -3.59 8.90 8.60
C ASP A 420 -2.44 9.64 9.31
N TRP A 421 -1.92 10.71 8.70
CA TRP A 421 -0.83 11.52 9.23
C TRP A 421 -1.33 12.70 10.09
N LEU A 422 -2.64 12.94 10.15
CA LEU A 422 -3.27 14.05 10.87
C LEU A 422 -2.91 14.10 12.36
N HIS A 423 -2.64 12.94 12.96
CA HIS A 423 -2.27 12.83 14.37
C HIS A 423 -0.92 13.52 14.69
N ILE A 424 0.00 13.64 13.73
CA ILE A 424 1.34 14.22 13.92
C ILE A 424 1.28 15.72 14.22
N PRO A 425 0.64 16.57 13.38
CA PRO A 425 0.53 18.00 13.66
C PRO A 425 -0.44 18.28 14.83
N LEU A 426 -1.49 17.48 15.04
CA LEU A 426 -2.37 17.60 16.22
C LEU A 426 -1.60 17.38 17.53
N ALA A 427 -0.76 16.35 17.59
CA ALA A 427 0.09 16.10 18.76
C ALA A 427 1.12 17.23 18.97
N GLY A 428 1.62 17.82 17.88
CA GLY A 428 2.48 19.01 17.91
C GLY A 428 1.80 20.21 18.57
N VAL A 429 0.55 20.51 18.19
CA VAL A 429 -0.25 21.58 18.79
C VAL A 429 -0.51 21.31 20.28
N ALA A 430 -0.96 20.10 20.62
CA ALA A 430 -1.25 19.75 22.01
C ALA A 430 -0.04 19.92 22.93
N ARG A 431 1.15 19.44 22.49
CA ARG A 431 2.39 19.55 23.28
C ARG A 431 2.83 20.99 23.53
N GLN A 432 2.69 21.88 22.55
CA GLN A 432 3.13 23.27 22.70
C GLN A 432 2.13 24.17 23.44
N VAL A 433 0.84 23.82 23.43
CA VAL A 433 -0.21 24.55 24.17
C VAL A 433 -0.23 24.18 25.67
N ASP A 434 0.17 22.96 26.04
CA ASP A 434 0.20 22.48 27.44
C ASP A 434 1.51 22.80 28.20
N LEU A 435 2.48 23.48 27.57
CA LEU A 435 3.70 23.95 28.25
C LEU A 435 3.43 25.26 29.02
N PRO A 436 3.70 25.34 30.33
CA PRO A 436 3.58 26.60 31.05
C PRO A 436 4.62 27.59 30.54
N ALA A 437 4.17 28.77 30.11
CA ALA A 437 5.02 29.91 29.83
C ALA A 437 5.78 30.32 31.11
N THR A 438 6.98 29.78 31.32
CA THR A 438 7.84 30.24 32.41
C THR A 438 8.80 31.32 31.95
N ALA A 439 8.58 32.51 32.53
CA ALA A 439 9.58 33.51 32.95
C ALA A 439 9.59 34.86 32.21
N ALA A 440 8.56 35.69 32.42
CA ALA A 440 8.75 37.14 32.59
C ALA A 440 7.57 37.81 33.34
N ALA A 441 7.93 38.52 34.42
CA ALA A 441 7.22 39.63 35.07
C ALA A 441 5.97 39.37 35.96
N GLU A 442 6.23 39.35 37.27
CA GLU A 442 5.29 39.80 38.32
C GLU A 442 4.99 41.31 38.17
N SER A 443 3.71 41.71 38.14
CA SER A 443 3.13 42.81 38.94
C SER A 443 1.67 43.09 38.54
N ALA A 444 0.76 43.08 39.53
CA ALA A 444 -0.64 43.51 39.38
C ALA A 444 -0.76 45.06 39.33
N PRO A 445 -1.88 45.63 38.84
CA PRO A 445 -3.04 45.85 39.72
C PRO A 445 -4.45 45.76 39.09
N GLU A 446 -5.44 45.59 39.98
CA GLU A 446 -6.90 45.72 39.78
C GLU A 446 -7.33 47.05 39.12
N LEU A 447 -8.51 47.07 38.46
CA LEU A 447 -9.62 48.01 38.73
C LEU A 447 -10.86 47.81 37.82
N ILE A 448 -12.02 47.71 38.49
CA ILE A 448 -13.37 48.24 38.17
C ILE A 448 -14.36 47.40 37.33
N ALA A 449 -15.41 47.00 38.04
CA ALA A 449 -16.73 46.58 37.59
C ALA A 449 -17.60 47.75 37.09
N THR A 450 -18.54 47.48 36.18
CA THR A 450 -19.95 47.96 36.18
C THR A 450 -20.71 47.13 35.13
N ASP A 451 -21.68 46.29 35.53
CA ASP A 451 -23.13 46.59 35.58
C ASP A 451 -23.70 47.01 34.20
N THR A 452 -24.61 46.29 33.54
CA THR A 452 -25.99 46.06 34.01
C THR A 452 -26.77 45.13 33.05
N HIS A 453 -27.43 44.13 33.63
CA HIS A 453 -28.85 43.78 33.48
C HIS A 453 -29.52 43.47 32.11
N THR A 454 -29.92 42.19 31.98
CA THR A 454 -31.30 41.63 31.79
C THR A 454 -32.13 42.09 30.57
N THR A 455 -32.94 41.26 29.90
CA THR A 455 -33.91 40.28 30.39
C THR A 455 -34.41 39.38 29.25
N ASP A 456 -34.92 38.25 29.70
CA ASP A 456 -35.62 37.15 29.05
C ASP A 456 -37.01 37.46 28.45
N GLU A 457 -37.50 36.44 27.73
CA GLU A 457 -38.90 36.01 27.54
C GLU A 457 -39.87 36.67 26.51
N ALA A 458 -40.15 35.86 25.47
CA ALA A 458 -41.43 35.24 25.11
C ALA A 458 -42.75 36.05 24.89
N ALA A 459 -43.36 35.73 23.74
CA ALA A 459 -44.77 35.33 23.51
C ALA A 459 -45.79 36.30 22.85
N THR A 460 -46.43 35.73 21.80
CA THR A 460 -47.85 35.80 21.36
C THR A 460 -48.40 36.91 20.45
N ALA A 461 -48.91 36.46 19.28
CA ALA A 461 -50.32 36.50 18.80
C ALA A 461 -50.71 37.31 17.54
N GLU A 462 -51.36 36.58 16.60
CA GLU A 462 -52.46 36.91 15.65
C GLU A 462 -52.24 37.96 14.52
N GLY A 463 -52.71 37.82 13.27
CA GLY A 463 -53.50 36.81 12.55
C GLY A 463 -53.98 37.32 11.15
N ARG A 464 -54.50 36.37 10.31
CA ARG A 464 -55.33 36.50 9.06
C ARG A 464 -54.68 37.13 7.81
N SER A 465 -54.97 36.78 6.55
CA SER A 465 -55.81 35.84 5.76
C SER A 465 -55.23 35.89 4.32
N ASP A 466 -55.30 34.89 3.43
CA ASP A 466 -56.47 34.61 2.57
C ASP A 466 -56.19 33.42 1.61
N SER A 467 -57.28 32.89 1.06
CA SER A 467 -57.56 31.62 0.36
C SER A 467 -56.88 31.28 -0.98
N GLY A 468 -56.87 29.97 -1.30
CA GLY A 468 -56.82 29.44 -2.68
C GLY A 468 -56.71 27.91 -2.77
N ASP A 469 -57.85 27.20 -2.73
CA ASP A 469 -57.97 25.75 -3.06
C ASP A 469 -57.71 25.47 -4.56
N LEU A 470 -57.31 24.23 -4.91
CA LEU A 470 -58.06 23.33 -5.83
C LEU A 470 -57.34 21.98 -6.09
N VAL A 471 -58.02 20.90 -5.65
CA VAL A 471 -58.30 19.60 -6.30
C VAL A 471 -57.23 18.49 -6.38
N VAL A 472 -57.65 17.37 -5.78
CA VAL A 472 -57.11 16.01 -5.81
C VAL A 472 -57.85 15.19 -6.88
N GLU A 473 -57.15 14.32 -7.62
CA GLU A 473 -57.76 13.18 -8.32
C GLU A 473 -57.16 11.87 -7.80
N GLU A 474 -58.04 11.03 -7.25
CA GLU A 474 -57.83 9.62 -6.89
C GLU A 474 -57.90 8.72 -8.13
N LEU A 475 -57.06 7.69 -8.20
CA LEU A 475 -57.35 6.45 -8.94
C LEU A 475 -56.92 5.21 -8.15
N SER A 476 -57.93 4.35 -7.97
CA SER A 476 -58.05 3.08 -7.26
C SER A 476 -57.12 1.93 -7.70
N ALA A 477 -56.81 1.02 -6.77
CA ALA A 477 -57.38 -0.36 -6.67
C ALA A 477 -56.33 -1.40 -6.21
N ASP A 478 -56.63 -2.04 -5.08
CA ASP A 478 -55.94 -3.22 -4.51
C ASP A 478 -56.16 -4.50 -5.34
N PRO A 479 -55.28 -5.51 -5.21
CA PRO A 479 -55.64 -6.65 -4.36
C PRO A 479 -54.47 -7.21 -3.51
N GLN A 480 -54.65 -7.15 -2.19
CA GLN A 480 -53.89 -7.88 -1.17
C GLN A 480 -54.27 -9.39 -1.13
N PRO A 481 -53.29 -10.30 -0.96
CA PRO A 481 -53.48 -11.50 -0.16
C PRO A 481 -52.91 -11.27 1.25
N ALA A 482 -53.77 -11.39 2.25
CA ALA A 482 -53.41 -11.30 3.66
C ALA A 482 -52.56 -12.49 4.10
N ALA A 483 -51.28 -12.24 4.44
CA ALA A 483 -50.50 -13.03 5.37
C ALA A 483 -50.45 -12.26 6.70
N SER A 484 -50.62 -12.96 7.83
CA SER A 484 -50.70 -12.35 9.15
C SER A 484 -49.42 -11.58 9.52
N GLU A 485 -49.52 -10.27 9.75
CA GLU A 485 -48.47 -9.37 10.29
C GLU A 485 -48.16 -9.65 11.78
N HIS A 486 -47.97 -10.91 12.18
CA HIS A 486 -47.61 -11.27 13.55
C HIS A 486 -46.22 -11.88 13.58
N TRP A 487 -45.23 -11.01 13.80
CA TRP A 487 -43.86 -11.39 14.14
C TRP A 487 -43.86 -12.19 15.45
N THR A 488 -43.31 -13.40 15.41
CA THR A 488 -43.26 -14.29 16.57
C THR A 488 -41.85 -14.36 17.15
N PRO A 489 -41.69 -14.81 18.40
CA PRO A 489 -40.36 -15.06 18.96
C PRO A 489 -39.53 -15.99 18.06
N SER A 490 -38.20 -15.80 18.04
CA SER A 490 -37.29 -16.73 17.38
C SER A 490 -37.46 -18.15 17.97
N PRO A 491 -37.30 -19.21 17.15
CA PRO A 491 -37.29 -20.59 17.65
C PRO A 491 -36.07 -20.91 18.53
N ILE A 492 -35.04 -20.05 18.57
CA ILE A 492 -33.84 -20.24 19.39
C ILE A 492 -34.12 -19.96 20.86
N THR A 493 -33.65 -20.85 21.72
CA THR A 493 -33.76 -20.76 23.18
C THR A 493 -32.38 -20.58 23.83
N GLY A 494 -32.36 -20.23 25.12
CA GLY A 494 -31.10 -20.08 25.85
C GLY A 494 -30.26 -21.36 25.93
N TRP A 495 -30.88 -22.55 25.83
CA TRP A 495 -30.17 -23.82 25.78
C TRP A 495 -29.32 -23.98 24.52
N ASP A 496 -29.79 -23.45 23.40
CA ASP A 496 -29.08 -23.52 22.12
C ASP A 496 -27.78 -22.70 22.12
N LEU A 497 -27.65 -21.75 23.06
CA LEU A 497 -26.56 -20.76 23.16
C LEU A 497 -25.57 -21.06 24.31
N GLU A 498 -25.75 -22.16 25.06
CA GLU A 498 -24.86 -22.50 26.17
C GLU A 498 -23.40 -22.64 25.71
N GLY A 499 -23.17 -23.36 24.60
CA GLY A 499 -21.83 -23.52 24.02
C GLY A 499 -21.21 -22.20 23.55
N PHE A 500 -22.02 -21.28 23.02
CA PHE A 500 -21.57 -19.97 22.56
C PHE A 500 -21.01 -19.14 23.71
N HIS A 501 -21.69 -19.13 24.86
CA HIS A 501 -21.24 -18.41 26.05
C HIS A 501 -20.06 -19.07 26.77
N THR A 502 -19.80 -20.36 26.54
CA THR A 502 -18.62 -21.05 27.09
C THR A 502 -17.40 -21.05 26.16
N GLY A 503 -17.50 -20.49 24.95
CA GLY A 503 -16.42 -20.55 23.96
C GLY A 503 -16.30 -21.91 23.26
N GLY A 504 -17.29 -22.78 23.47
CA GLY A 504 -17.29 -24.19 23.06
C GLY A 504 -18.12 -24.46 21.81
N ASP A 505 -18.97 -23.52 21.39
CA ASP A 505 -19.71 -23.66 20.13
C ASP A 505 -18.80 -23.30 18.96
N THR A 506 -18.57 -24.29 18.12
CA THR A 506 -17.69 -24.22 16.96
C THR A 506 -18.48 -24.21 15.65
N GLU A 507 -19.82 -24.13 15.74
CA GLU A 507 -20.75 -24.00 14.62
C GLU A 507 -21.84 -22.97 14.93
N VAL A 508 -21.46 -21.86 15.57
CA VAL A 508 -22.42 -20.82 15.99
C VAL A 508 -23.13 -20.20 14.79
N TRP A 509 -22.54 -20.26 13.59
CA TRP A 509 -23.23 -19.85 12.36
C TRP A 509 -24.58 -20.57 12.21
N ARG A 510 -24.69 -21.86 12.54
CA ARG A 510 -25.97 -22.60 12.42
C ARG A 510 -27.10 -22.07 13.31
N ARG A 511 -26.78 -21.24 14.30
CA ARG A 511 -27.73 -20.64 15.25
C ARG A 511 -27.91 -19.15 14.98
N LEU A 512 -26.82 -18.40 14.88
CA LEU A 512 -26.87 -16.96 14.73
C LEU A 512 -27.03 -16.50 13.27
N GLY A 513 -27.47 -15.26 13.10
CA GLY A 513 -27.73 -14.61 11.82
C GLY A 513 -29.14 -14.81 11.28
N ALA A 514 -29.30 -14.71 9.96
CA ALA A 514 -30.53 -15.01 9.24
C ALA A 514 -30.60 -16.47 8.79
N ARG A 515 -31.65 -17.19 9.21
CA ARG A 515 -31.88 -18.60 8.88
C ARG A 515 -33.28 -18.80 8.33
N VAL A 516 -33.37 -19.17 7.04
CA VAL A 516 -34.64 -19.62 6.44
C VAL A 516 -35.08 -20.90 7.15
N THR A 517 -36.32 -20.92 7.64
CA THR A 517 -36.86 -22.02 8.44
C THR A 517 -38.38 -22.03 8.43
N THR A 518 -38.98 -23.09 8.98
CA THR A 518 -40.43 -23.21 9.16
C THR A 518 -40.76 -23.31 10.65
N VAL A 519 -41.54 -22.37 11.17
CA VAL A 519 -42.02 -22.35 12.56
C VAL A 519 -43.54 -22.52 12.54
N ASP A 520 -44.05 -23.50 13.30
CA ASP A 520 -45.49 -23.81 13.38
C ASP A 520 -46.19 -23.98 12.01
N GLY A 521 -45.46 -24.51 11.02
CA GLY A 521 -45.95 -24.73 9.66
C GLY A 521 -45.92 -23.51 8.75
N VAL A 522 -45.36 -22.39 9.20
CA VAL A 522 -45.20 -21.15 8.42
C VAL A 522 -43.73 -20.97 8.03
N ALA A 523 -43.46 -20.82 6.73
CA ALA A 523 -42.12 -20.54 6.21
C ALA A 523 -41.76 -19.06 6.44
N GLY A 524 -40.49 -18.79 6.73
CA GLY A 524 -39.95 -17.46 6.94
C GLY A 524 -38.49 -17.49 7.34
N THR A 525 -37.99 -16.40 7.91
CA THR A 525 -36.59 -16.28 8.35
C THR A 525 -36.52 -16.01 9.84
N SER A 526 -35.73 -16.79 10.58
CA SER A 526 -35.32 -16.48 11.95
C SER A 526 -34.09 -15.59 11.91
N PHE A 527 -34.20 -14.39 12.48
CA PHE A 527 -33.08 -13.46 12.65
C PHE A 527 -32.60 -13.49 14.09
N THR A 528 -31.29 -13.62 14.30
CA THR A 528 -30.68 -13.60 15.63
C THR A 528 -29.33 -12.89 15.63
N VAL A 529 -29.06 -12.08 16.65
CA VAL A 529 -27.82 -11.29 16.75
C VAL A 529 -27.38 -11.11 18.19
N TRP A 530 -26.08 -11.21 18.45
CA TRP A 530 -25.49 -10.99 19.76
C TRP A 530 -25.20 -9.50 19.97
N ALA A 531 -25.88 -8.87 20.93
CA ALA A 531 -25.75 -7.46 21.27
C ALA A 531 -26.16 -7.26 22.75
N PRO A 532 -25.35 -7.77 23.70
CA PRO A 532 -25.76 -7.91 25.09
C PRO A 532 -26.02 -6.59 25.81
N ASN A 533 -25.38 -5.50 25.39
CA ASN A 533 -25.52 -4.18 26.01
C ASN A 533 -26.50 -3.27 25.24
N ALA A 534 -27.07 -3.73 24.13
CA ALA A 534 -28.07 -2.97 23.40
C ALA A 534 -29.34 -2.79 24.24
N ARG A 535 -29.97 -1.63 24.10
CA ARG A 535 -31.25 -1.31 24.76
C ARG A 535 -32.41 -1.95 24.01
N GLU A 536 -32.36 -1.89 22.68
CA GLU A 536 -33.34 -2.43 21.75
C GLU A 536 -32.60 -2.86 20.48
N VAL A 537 -33.12 -3.89 19.80
CA VAL A 537 -32.63 -4.31 18.48
C VAL A 537 -33.82 -4.59 17.58
N HIS A 538 -33.80 -4.04 16.38
CA HIS A 538 -34.83 -4.22 15.35
C HIS A 538 -34.21 -4.81 14.09
N VAL A 539 -35.01 -5.53 13.30
CA VAL A 539 -34.61 -5.93 11.94
C VAL A 539 -35.29 -5.00 10.95
N LYS A 540 -34.53 -4.48 9.98
CA LYS A 540 -35.07 -3.68 8.89
C LYS A 540 -34.58 -4.20 7.55
N GLY A 541 -35.41 -4.12 6.52
CA GLY A 541 -35.09 -4.61 5.18
C GLY A 541 -36.21 -4.29 4.20
N ASN A 542 -36.11 -4.84 2.99
CA ASN A 542 -37.11 -4.59 1.95
C ASN A 542 -38.52 -5.01 2.38
N PHE A 543 -38.64 -6.13 3.11
CA PHE A 543 -39.91 -6.68 3.61
C PHE A 543 -40.65 -5.79 4.63
N ASN A 544 -40.04 -4.73 5.15
CA ASN A 544 -40.69 -3.79 6.07
C ASN A 544 -40.41 -2.31 5.75
N ASP A 545 -40.14 -2.01 4.47
CA ASP A 545 -39.87 -0.66 3.97
C ASP A 545 -38.70 0.04 4.69
N TRP A 546 -37.73 -0.75 5.17
CA TRP A 546 -36.61 -0.29 5.98
C TRP A 546 -37.00 0.41 7.31
N ASP A 547 -38.24 0.22 7.78
CA ASP A 547 -38.73 0.70 9.08
C ASP A 547 -38.64 -0.41 10.13
N GLY A 548 -37.52 -0.41 10.87
CA GLY A 548 -37.25 -1.39 11.93
C GLY A 548 -38.27 -1.39 13.07
N SER A 549 -38.99 -0.29 13.31
CA SER A 549 -40.02 -0.23 14.37
C SER A 549 -41.16 -1.23 14.15
N ARG A 550 -41.32 -1.68 12.90
CA ARG A 550 -42.30 -2.71 12.52
C ARG A 550 -41.86 -4.11 12.90
N THR A 551 -40.57 -4.38 13.11
CA THR A 551 -40.02 -5.72 13.39
C THR A 551 -39.04 -5.71 14.58
N PRO A 552 -39.50 -5.37 15.80
CA PRO A 552 -38.66 -5.38 16.98
C PRO A 552 -38.27 -6.81 17.40
N MET A 553 -37.01 -7.00 17.79
CA MET A 553 -36.50 -8.29 18.28
C MET A 553 -36.70 -8.42 19.79
N LYS A 554 -36.72 -9.66 20.27
CA LYS A 554 -36.81 -9.96 21.70
C LYS A 554 -35.48 -10.51 22.20
N LEU A 555 -35.01 -9.99 23.33
CA LEU A 555 -33.88 -10.56 24.04
C LEU A 555 -34.22 -11.97 24.53
N ILE A 556 -33.40 -12.95 24.14
CA ILE A 556 -33.49 -14.33 24.64
C ILE A 556 -32.96 -14.30 26.09
N PRO A 557 -33.78 -14.64 27.10
CA PRO A 557 -33.44 -14.40 28.50
C PRO A 557 -32.09 -15.00 28.92
N GLY A 558 -31.22 -14.15 29.49
CA GLY A 558 -29.94 -14.57 30.07
C GLY A 558 -28.80 -14.78 29.07
N THR A 559 -28.98 -14.45 27.79
CA THR A 559 -28.01 -14.75 26.73
C THR A 559 -27.36 -13.51 26.10
N GLY A 560 -27.99 -12.33 26.17
CA GLY A 560 -27.51 -11.17 25.41
C GLY A 560 -27.73 -11.28 23.90
N VAL A 561 -28.43 -12.33 23.43
CA VAL A 561 -28.78 -12.53 22.02
C VAL A 561 -30.23 -12.10 21.80
N TRP A 562 -30.45 -11.32 20.75
CA TRP A 562 -31.76 -10.85 20.30
C TRP A 562 -32.27 -11.75 19.19
N GLY A 563 -33.57 -12.06 19.18
CA GLY A 563 -34.18 -12.93 18.18
C GLY A 563 -35.60 -12.55 17.77
N VAL A 564 -35.94 -12.78 16.50
CA VAL A 564 -37.31 -12.70 15.96
C VAL A 564 -37.48 -13.70 14.81
N PHE A 565 -38.68 -14.24 14.65
CA PHE A 565 -39.08 -14.96 13.44
C PHE A 565 -39.95 -14.08 12.56
N ALA A 566 -39.57 -13.96 11.29
CA ALA A 566 -40.21 -13.14 10.27
C ALA A 566 -40.93 -14.02 9.22
N PRO A 567 -42.25 -14.23 9.35
CA PRO A 567 -43.03 -15.01 8.40
C PRO A 567 -42.95 -14.44 6.98
N GLY A 568 -42.82 -15.31 5.97
CA GLY A 568 -42.83 -14.93 4.56
C GLY A 568 -41.55 -14.30 4.03
N VAL A 569 -40.58 -13.95 4.87
CA VAL A 569 -39.25 -13.48 4.45
C VAL A 569 -38.43 -14.65 3.93
N ALA A 570 -38.01 -14.60 2.67
CA ALA A 570 -37.32 -15.67 1.97
C ALA A 570 -35.85 -15.33 1.67
N SER A 571 -35.10 -16.30 1.12
CA SER A 571 -33.77 -16.07 0.56
C SER A 571 -33.80 -14.98 -0.53
N GLY A 572 -32.78 -14.12 -0.56
CA GLY A 572 -32.66 -12.95 -1.45
C GLY A 572 -33.07 -11.61 -0.82
N GLU A 573 -33.70 -11.62 0.35
CA GLU A 573 -34.13 -10.39 1.03
C GLU A 573 -32.93 -9.64 1.66
N VAL A 574 -32.82 -8.34 1.35
CA VAL A 574 -31.79 -7.45 1.93
C VAL A 574 -32.26 -6.92 3.28
N TYR A 575 -31.39 -6.95 4.29
CA TYR A 575 -31.69 -6.50 5.64
C TYR A 575 -30.46 -5.97 6.40
N LYS A 576 -30.73 -5.31 7.53
CA LYS A 576 -29.77 -4.89 8.57
C LYS A 576 -30.40 -5.00 9.95
N PHE A 577 -29.55 -5.01 10.98
CA PHE A 577 -29.98 -4.80 12.36
C PHE A 577 -29.89 -3.32 12.71
N ALA A 578 -31.00 -2.70 13.10
CA ALA A 578 -30.95 -1.41 13.78
C ALA A 578 -30.74 -1.67 15.28
N VAL A 579 -29.62 -1.23 15.82
CA VAL A 579 -29.21 -1.48 17.21
C VAL A 579 -29.28 -0.17 17.99
N HIS A 580 -30.11 -0.12 19.04
CA HIS A 580 -30.07 0.96 20.01
C HIS A 580 -28.96 0.69 21.00
N CYS A 581 -27.80 1.26 20.72
CA CYS A 581 -26.57 0.99 21.45
C CYS A 581 -26.63 1.46 22.91
N ALA A 582 -25.71 0.94 23.73
CA ALA A 582 -25.60 1.26 25.16
C ALA A 582 -25.42 2.78 25.42
N ASP A 583 -24.73 3.47 24.51
CA ASP A 583 -24.53 4.92 24.49
C ASP A 583 -25.79 5.73 24.14
N GLY A 584 -26.88 5.07 23.76
CA GLY A 584 -28.17 5.69 23.44
C GLY A 584 -28.34 6.09 21.97
N VAL A 585 -27.38 5.77 21.10
CA VAL A 585 -27.42 6.06 19.66
C VAL A 585 -27.95 4.85 18.90
N TRP A 586 -28.79 5.08 17.89
CA TRP A 586 -29.20 4.03 16.95
C TRP A 586 -28.17 3.89 15.83
N ARG A 587 -27.74 2.66 15.56
CA ARG A 587 -26.81 2.34 14.47
C ARG A 587 -27.33 1.20 13.63
N ASP A 588 -27.13 1.30 12.32
CA ASP A 588 -27.45 0.24 11.40
C ASP A 588 -26.24 -0.66 11.20
N LYS A 589 -26.39 -1.92 11.59
CA LYS A 589 -25.36 -2.94 11.56
C LYS A 589 -25.67 -3.99 10.49
N ALA A 590 -24.67 -4.32 9.68
CA ALA A 590 -24.67 -5.56 8.93
C ALA A 590 -24.67 -6.74 9.92
N ASP A 591 -25.26 -7.87 9.51
CA ASP A 591 -25.24 -9.10 10.30
C ASP A 591 -23.81 -9.66 10.37
N PRO A 592 -23.21 -9.80 11.58
CA PRO A 592 -21.92 -10.46 11.75
C PRO A 592 -21.87 -11.88 11.17
N MET A 593 -23.03 -12.55 11.06
CA MET A 593 -23.21 -13.92 10.58
C MET A 593 -23.82 -14.01 9.18
N ALA A 594 -23.81 -12.90 8.42
CA ALA A 594 -24.34 -12.86 7.06
C ALA A 594 -23.66 -13.92 6.19
N ALA A 595 -24.44 -14.83 5.61
CA ALA A 595 -23.94 -15.79 4.62
C ALA A 595 -23.79 -15.18 3.21
N PHE A 596 -24.44 -14.04 2.98
CA PHE A 596 -24.33 -13.24 1.76
C PHE A 596 -24.55 -11.75 2.09
N ALA A 597 -23.95 -10.87 1.32
CA ALA A 597 -23.99 -9.43 1.54
C ALA A 597 -24.08 -8.68 0.20
N GLU A 598 -24.53 -7.43 0.25
CA GLU A 598 -24.44 -6.52 -0.89
C GLU A 598 -22.99 -6.08 -1.12
N SER A 599 -22.65 -5.81 -2.38
CA SER A 599 -21.35 -5.26 -2.74
C SER A 599 -21.24 -3.80 -2.31
N ALA A 600 -20.08 -3.42 -1.77
CA ALA A 600 -19.78 -2.02 -1.47
C ALA A 600 -20.00 -1.12 -2.71
N PRO A 601 -20.48 0.12 -2.53
CA PRO A 601 -20.67 0.83 -1.25
C PRO A 601 -21.96 0.46 -0.49
N ALA A 602 -22.80 -0.43 -1.01
CA ALA A 602 -23.91 -0.97 -0.25
C ALA A 602 -23.40 -1.91 0.86
N THR A 603 -24.18 -2.04 1.93
CA THR A 603 -23.73 -2.66 3.20
C THR A 603 -24.81 -3.52 3.84
N GLY A 604 -25.91 -3.79 3.13
CA GLY A 604 -26.95 -4.70 3.58
C GLY A 604 -26.47 -6.15 3.59
N SER A 605 -26.94 -6.91 4.57
CA SER A 605 -26.83 -8.37 4.55
C SER A 605 -27.98 -8.94 3.72
N ILE A 606 -27.76 -10.09 3.08
CA ILE A 606 -28.77 -10.75 2.27
C ILE A 606 -29.12 -12.07 2.93
N VAL A 607 -30.41 -12.31 3.18
CA VAL A 607 -30.89 -13.63 3.64
C VAL A 607 -30.51 -14.65 2.58
N TYR A 608 -29.80 -15.70 2.95
CA TYR A 608 -29.31 -16.68 1.99
C TYR A 608 -29.50 -18.11 2.49
N GLU A 609 -30.16 -18.91 1.68
CA GLU A 609 -30.27 -20.36 1.81
C GLU A 609 -29.63 -20.99 0.56
N SER A 610 -28.55 -21.75 0.76
CA SER A 610 -27.87 -22.46 -0.32
C SER A 610 -28.72 -23.63 -0.80
N THR A 611 -28.69 -23.88 -2.10
CA THR A 611 -29.29 -25.08 -2.71
C THR A 611 -28.25 -25.87 -3.52
N TYR A 612 -26.97 -25.55 -3.34
CA TYR A 612 -25.87 -26.14 -4.09
C TYR A 612 -25.70 -27.62 -3.76
N ASP A 613 -25.53 -28.43 -4.79
CA ASP A 613 -25.27 -29.87 -4.70
C ASP A 613 -23.82 -30.13 -5.16
N TRP A 614 -22.99 -30.60 -4.24
CA TRP A 614 -21.55 -30.78 -4.47
C TRP A 614 -21.26 -32.02 -5.32
N GLY A 615 -20.15 -31.99 -6.06
CA GLY A 615 -19.69 -33.09 -6.91
C GLY A 615 -18.29 -33.61 -6.55
N ASP A 616 -17.80 -33.32 -5.35
CA ASP A 616 -16.40 -33.49 -4.93
C ASP A 616 -16.17 -34.54 -3.81
N ASP A 617 -17.14 -35.42 -3.55
CA ASP A 617 -17.02 -36.47 -2.53
C ASP A 617 -15.71 -37.27 -2.61
N GLU A 618 -15.28 -37.63 -3.83
CA GLU A 618 -14.03 -38.37 -4.06
C GLU A 618 -12.79 -37.57 -3.60
N TRP A 619 -12.79 -36.25 -3.82
CA TRP A 619 -11.71 -35.38 -3.36
C TRP A 619 -11.66 -35.31 -1.83
N LEU A 620 -12.81 -35.14 -1.17
CA LEU A 620 -12.88 -35.08 0.30
C LEU A 620 -12.45 -36.38 0.96
N GLU A 621 -12.79 -37.53 0.38
CA GLU A 621 -12.31 -38.85 0.83
C GLU A 621 -10.77 -38.96 0.71
N GLN A 622 -10.20 -38.50 -0.42
CA GLN A 622 -8.76 -38.49 -0.62
C GLN A 622 -8.05 -37.57 0.37
N ARG A 623 -8.53 -36.33 0.53
CA ARG A 623 -8.00 -35.35 1.49
C ARG A 623 -7.99 -35.93 2.91
N ALA A 624 -9.07 -36.57 3.34
CA ALA A 624 -9.16 -37.15 4.67
C ALA A 624 -8.10 -38.23 4.96
N ALA A 625 -7.59 -38.91 3.94
CA ALA A 625 -6.53 -39.90 4.03
C ALA A 625 -5.11 -39.33 3.78
N ALA A 626 -5.02 -38.11 3.25
CA ALA A 626 -3.80 -37.46 2.82
C ALA A 626 -2.87 -37.10 3.99
N ARG A 627 -1.59 -36.93 3.67
CA ARG A 627 -0.56 -36.42 4.58
C ARG A 627 0.15 -35.25 3.90
N PRO A 628 -0.37 -34.02 4.02
CA PRO A 628 0.12 -32.87 3.24
C PRO A 628 1.64 -32.64 3.30
N HIS A 629 2.30 -32.91 4.44
CA HIS A 629 3.75 -32.75 4.58
C HIS A 629 4.55 -33.72 3.67
N ALA A 630 4.01 -34.91 3.43
CA ALA A 630 4.62 -35.96 2.63
C ALA A 630 3.97 -36.07 1.24
N GLU A 631 3.37 -35.00 0.74
CA GLU A 631 2.73 -34.93 -0.58
C GLU A 631 3.24 -33.72 -1.37
N PRO A 632 3.09 -33.70 -2.71
CA PRO A 632 3.51 -32.55 -3.52
C PRO A 632 2.59 -31.35 -3.28
N MET A 633 3.18 -30.21 -2.92
CA MET A 633 2.46 -28.96 -2.73
C MET A 633 3.16 -27.81 -3.45
N SER A 634 2.59 -27.43 -4.59
CA SER A 634 2.97 -26.27 -5.39
C SER A 634 1.72 -25.38 -5.52
N ILE A 635 1.81 -24.19 -4.93
CA ILE A 635 0.69 -23.28 -4.69
C ILE A 635 0.79 -22.09 -5.65
N TYR A 636 -0.32 -21.81 -6.32
CA TYR A 636 -0.52 -20.59 -7.09
C TYR A 636 -1.38 -19.62 -6.27
N GLU A 637 -0.77 -18.55 -5.75
CA GLU A 637 -1.47 -17.53 -4.97
C GLU A 637 -2.16 -16.52 -5.91
N VAL A 638 -3.44 -16.22 -5.65
CA VAL A 638 -4.31 -15.49 -6.59
C VAL A 638 -5.18 -14.45 -5.86
N HIS A 639 -5.14 -13.21 -6.34
CA HIS A 639 -6.19 -12.23 -6.09
C HIS A 639 -7.31 -12.39 -7.14
N LEU A 640 -8.45 -12.97 -6.75
CA LEU A 640 -9.51 -13.35 -7.70
C LEU A 640 -10.01 -12.19 -8.57
N GLY A 641 -10.17 -11.00 -7.98
CA GLY A 641 -10.69 -9.82 -8.69
C GLY A 641 -9.74 -9.23 -9.74
N SER A 642 -8.44 -9.53 -9.65
CA SER A 642 -7.40 -8.90 -10.48
C SER A 642 -6.61 -9.88 -11.33
N TRP A 643 -6.77 -11.19 -11.11
CA TRP A 643 -6.16 -12.21 -11.97
C TRP A 643 -6.54 -11.97 -13.42
N ARG A 644 -7.84 -11.84 -13.70
CA ARG A 644 -8.40 -11.32 -14.96
C ARG A 644 -9.58 -10.42 -14.59
N PRO A 645 -9.42 -9.08 -14.62
CA PRO A 645 -10.47 -8.17 -14.20
C PRO A 645 -11.79 -8.40 -14.94
N GLY A 646 -12.90 -8.35 -14.19
CA GLY A 646 -14.25 -8.48 -14.73
C GLY A 646 -14.83 -9.90 -14.77
N LEU A 647 -14.06 -10.93 -14.35
CA LEU A 647 -14.59 -12.30 -14.27
C LEU A 647 -15.44 -12.52 -13.02
N THR A 648 -16.53 -13.27 -13.19
CA THR A 648 -17.36 -13.82 -12.11
C THR A 648 -16.77 -15.13 -11.57
N TYR A 649 -17.28 -15.63 -10.43
CA TYR A 649 -16.91 -16.95 -9.91
C TYR A 649 -17.14 -18.08 -10.92
N LEU A 650 -18.23 -18.01 -11.71
CA LEU A 650 -18.51 -19.01 -12.75
C LEU A 650 -17.47 -18.99 -13.87
N GLU A 651 -17.04 -17.80 -14.30
CA GLU A 651 -16.01 -17.68 -15.34
C GLU A 651 -14.62 -18.06 -14.82
N LEU A 652 -14.32 -17.74 -13.56
CA LEU A 652 -13.13 -18.21 -12.87
C LEU A 652 -13.13 -19.75 -12.76
N ALA A 653 -14.29 -20.36 -12.46
CA ALA A 653 -14.42 -21.81 -12.32
C ALA A 653 -14.02 -22.57 -13.59
N ASP A 654 -14.16 -21.96 -14.77
CA ASP A 654 -13.65 -22.49 -16.02
C ASP A 654 -12.22 -22.04 -16.29
N GLN A 655 -11.96 -20.73 -16.34
CA GLN A 655 -10.68 -20.19 -16.82
C GLN A 655 -9.51 -20.43 -15.86
N LEU A 656 -9.72 -20.21 -14.56
CA LEU A 656 -8.67 -20.40 -13.55
C LEU A 656 -8.35 -21.88 -13.42
N THR A 657 -9.37 -22.73 -13.33
CA THR A 657 -9.21 -24.19 -13.27
C THR A 657 -8.44 -24.72 -14.47
N GLU A 658 -8.78 -24.29 -15.70
CA GLU A 658 -8.03 -24.68 -16.90
C GLU A 658 -6.57 -24.23 -16.81
N TYR A 659 -6.32 -22.99 -16.40
CA TYR A 659 -4.98 -22.43 -16.32
C TYR A 659 -4.09 -23.15 -15.29
N VAL A 660 -4.57 -23.34 -14.06
CA VAL A 660 -3.77 -23.95 -12.99
C VAL A 660 -3.54 -25.43 -13.22
N THR A 661 -4.53 -26.12 -13.81
CA THR A 661 -4.37 -27.52 -14.26
C THR A 661 -3.34 -27.61 -15.37
N TRP A 662 -3.37 -26.70 -16.34
CA TRP A 662 -2.39 -26.66 -17.43
C TRP A 662 -0.97 -26.35 -16.91
N GLN A 663 -0.83 -25.42 -15.97
CA GLN A 663 0.44 -25.10 -15.31
C GLN A 663 0.92 -26.19 -14.33
N GLY A 664 0.07 -27.17 -14.00
CA GLY A 664 0.44 -28.31 -13.15
C GLY A 664 0.56 -28.00 -11.66
N TYR A 665 0.02 -26.88 -11.18
CA TYR A 665 -0.06 -26.60 -9.74
C TYR A 665 -0.91 -27.66 -9.04
N THR A 666 -0.68 -27.87 -7.74
CA THR A 666 -1.51 -28.80 -6.94
C THR A 666 -2.55 -28.07 -6.10
N HIS A 667 -2.31 -26.78 -5.82
CA HIS A 667 -3.20 -25.96 -5.02
C HIS A 667 -3.29 -24.54 -5.60
N VAL A 668 -4.42 -23.89 -5.34
CA VAL A 668 -4.55 -22.43 -5.39
C VAL A 668 -4.66 -21.89 -3.96
N GLU A 669 -4.04 -20.75 -3.70
CA GLU A 669 -4.26 -19.98 -2.48
C GLU A 669 -4.97 -18.68 -2.84
N PHE A 670 -6.18 -18.51 -2.37
CA PHE A 670 -6.92 -17.28 -2.58
C PHE A 670 -6.58 -16.29 -1.48
N MET A 671 -6.15 -15.09 -1.89
CA MET A 671 -6.22 -13.90 -1.03
C MET A 671 -7.64 -13.74 -0.46
N PRO A 672 -7.85 -13.01 0.65
CA PRO A 672 -9.10 -13.10 1.39
C PRO A 672 -10.34 -12.87 0.54
N VAL A 673 -11.20 -13.88 0.47
CA VAL A 673 -12.47 -13.83 -0.29
C VAL A 673 -13.65 -13.41 0.56
N ALA A 674 -13.49 -13.28 1.88
CA ALA A 674 -14.54 -12.79 2.76
C ALA A 674 -14.93 -11.35 2.37
N GLU A 675 -16.20 -10.99 2.54
CA GLU A 675 -16.70 -9.68 2.13
C GLU A 675 -15.96 -8.55 2.86
N HIS A 676 -15.47 -7.60 2.08
CA HIS A 676 -14.65 -6.47 2.53
C HIS A 676 -15.06 -5.23 1.73
N PRO A 677 -15.13 -4.03 2.32
CA PRO A 677 -15.69 -2.87 1.64
C PRO A 677 -14.68 -2.18 0.70
N TYR A 678 -13.40 -2.23 1.06
CA TYR A 678 -12.33 -1.48 0.39
C TYR A 678 -11.44 -2.43 -0.43
N VAL A 679 -11.60 -2.40 -1.75
CA VAL A 679 -10.87 -3.30 -2.68
C VAL A 679 -9.34 -3.17 -2.56
N PRO A 680 -8.74 -1.97 -2.39
CA PRO A 680 -7.30 -1.85 -2.19
C PRO A 680 -6.78 -2.38 -0.84
N SER A 681 -7.65 -2.89 0.05
CA SER A 681 -7.19 -3.72 1.18
C SER A 681 -6.79 -5.14 0.76
N TRP A 682 -7.03 -5.49 -0.51
CA TRP A 682 -6.87 -6.82 -1.11
C TRP A 682 -7.63 -7.95 -0.39
N GLY A 683 -8.61 -7.57 0.44
CA GLY A 683 -9.41 -8.48 1.25
C GLY A 683 -9.03 -8.51 2.74
N TYR A 684 -7.89 -7.95 3.14
CA TYR A 684 -7.40 -8.05 4.53
C TYR A 684 -8.18 -7.18 5.53
N GLN A 685 -9.08 -6.29 5.09
CA GLN A 685 -9.99 -5.55 5.97
C GLN A 685 -11.42 -6.07 5.87
N VAL A 686 -11.65 -7.27 6.43
CA VAL A 686 -12.91 -8.01 6.35
C VAL A 686 -14.01 -7.39 7.22
N THR A 687 -15.22 -7.27 6.67
CA THR A 687 -16.43 -6.88 7.43
C THR A 687 -17.50 -7.97 7.45
N GLY A 688 -17.57 -8.83 6.42
CA GLY A 688 -18.51 -9.95 6.32
C GLY A 688 -17.78 -11.30 6.37
N TYR A 689 -17.42 -11.73 7.57
CA TYR A 689 -16.61 -12.94 7.79
C TYR A 689 -17.22 -14.24 7.24
N PHE A 690 -18.55 -14.34 7.18
CA PHE A 690 -19.28 -15.53 6.74
C PHE A 690 -19.83 -15.43 5.31
N ALA A 691 -19.50 -14.37 4.58
CA ALA A 691 -19.94 -14.15 3.20
C ALA A 691 -18.74 -14.10 2.26
N PRO A 692 -18.70 -14.87 1.16
CA PRO A 692 -17.76 -14.59 0.08
C PRO A 692 -18.12 -13.25 -0.58
N GLN A 693 -17.12 -12.56 -1.13
CA GLN A 693 -17.29 -11.25 -1.74
C GLN A 693 -18.30 -11.31 -2.88
N SER A 694 -19.32 -10.47 -2.78
CA SER A 694 -20.46 -10.41 -3.69
C SER A 694 -20.12 -9.82 -5.06
N ARG A 695 -18.99 -9.09 -5.16
CA ARG A 695 -18.47 -8.50 -6.42
C ARG A 695 -18.30 -9.50 -7.54
N LEU A 696 -18.02 -10.77 -7.21
CA LEU A 696 -17.75 -11.83 -8.18
C LEU A 696 -18.95 -12.78 -8.38
N GLY A 697 -20.01 -12.66 -7.58
CA GLY A 697 -21.19 -13.51 -7.65
C GLY A 697 -21.74 -13.95 -6.31
N THR A 698 -22.60 -14.96 -6.34
CA THR A 698 -23.28 -15.51 -5.16
C THR A 698 -22.44 -16.56 -4.42
N PRO A 699 -22.76 -16.89 -3.15
CA PRO A 699 -22.06 -17.94 -2.43
C PRO A 699 -22.12 -19.32 -3.11
N ASP A 700 -23.21 -19.68 -3.79
CA ASP A 700 -23.29 -20.95 -4.54
C ASP A 700 -22.41 -20.93 -5.80
N GLU A 701 -22.16 -19.77 -6.40
CA GLU A 701 -21.21 -19.64 -7.51
C GLU A 701 -19.75 -19.75 -7.01
N PHE A 702 -19.45 -19.27 -5.81
CA PHE A 702 -18.16 -19.56 -5.17
C PHE A 702 -17.98 -21.05 -4.84
N ARG A 703 -19.04 -21.73 -4.36
CA ARG A 703 -19.02 -23.21 -4.22
C ARG A 703 -18.75 -23.90 -5.55
N HIS A 704 -19.34 -23.39 -6.63
CA HIS A 704 -19.09 -23.91 -7.98
C HIS A 704 -17.62 -23.79 -8.39
N LEU A 705 -16.95 -22.67 -8.10
CA LEU A 705 -15.51 -22.52 -8.32
C LEU A 705 -14.71 -23.59 -7.57
N VAL A 706 -14.99 -23.77 -6.27
CA VAL A 706 -14.29 -24.77 -5.45
C VAL A 706 -14.55 -26.21 -5.94
N ASP A 707 -15.80 -26.57 -6.21
CA ASP A 707 -16.16 -27.90 -6.76
C ASP A 707 -15.43 -28.19 -8.08
N ARG A 708 -15.32 -27.19 -8.95
CA ARG A 708 -14.64 -27.34 -10.24
C ARG A 708 -13.14 -27.55 -10.06
N LEU A 709 -12.50 -26.86 -9.11
CA LEU A 709 -11.10 -27.07 -8.76
C LEU A 709 -10.86 -28.46 -8.16
N HIS A 710 -11.68 -28.89 -7.19
CA HIS A 710 -11.57 -30.23 -6.58
C HIS A 710 -11.73 -31.35 -7.62
N ARG A 711 -12.70 -31.22 -8.53
CA ARG A 711 -12.92 -32.19 -9.61
C ARG A 711 -11.80 -32.20 -10.65
N ALA A 712 -10.98 -31.15 -10.70
CA ALA A 712 -9.74 -31.10 -11.47
C ALA A 712 -8.51 -31.58 -10.68
N GLY A 713 -8.68 -31.96 -9.40
CA GLY A 713 -7.61 -32.40 -8.52
C GLY A 713 -6.75 -31.26 -7.96
N ILE A 714 -7.32 -30.06 -7.84
CA ILE A 714 -6.66 -28.86 -7.33
C ILE A 714 -7.24 -28.52 -5.96
N GLY A 715 -6.38 -28.46 -4.94
CA GLY A 715 -6.81 -28.04 -3.60
C GLY A 715 -6.96 -26.53 -3.47
N VAL A 716 -7.84 -26.10 -2.55
CA VAL A 716 -8.13 -24.68 -2.33
C VAL A 716 -7.71 -24.28 -0.92
N ILE A 717 -6.76 -23.34 -0.85
CA ILE A 717 -6.35 -22.67 0.38
C ILE A 717 -6.96 -21.27 0.38
N LEU A 718 -7.38 -20.79 1.56
CA LEU A 718 -7.94 -19.47 1.73
C LEU A 718 -7.18 -18.67 2.79
N ASP A 719 -6.82 -17.44 2.45
CA ASP A 719 -6.35 -16.46 3.42
C ASP A 719 -7.49 -16.08 4.37
N TRP A 720 -7.27 -16.39 5.64
CA TRP A 720 -8.19 -16.17 6.74
C TRP A 720 -7.63 -15.09 7.66
N VAL A 721 -8.47 -14.11 8.00
CA VAL A 721 -8.03 -12.88 8.69
C VAL A 721 -8.61 -12.78 10.10
N PRO A 722 -8.17 -13.60 11.07
CA PRO A 722 -8.63 -13.54 12.45
C PRO A 722 -7.91 -12.49 13.31
N GLY A 723 -6.89 -11.81 12.76
CA GLY A 723 -6.02 -10.91 13.53
C GLY A 723 -6.67 -9.58 13.91
N HIS A 724 -7.48 -9.04 13.00
CA HIS A 724 -8.04 -7.69 13.12
C HIS A 724 -9.27 -7.50 12.22
N PHE A 725 -9.98 -6.39 12.39
CA PHE A 725 -11.12 -5.97 11.56
C PHE A 725 -11.20 -4.42 11.50
N PRO A 726 -11.76 -3.82 10.44
CA PRO A 726 -11.79 -2.37 10.27
C PRO A 726 -12.80 -1.68 11.20
N LYS A 727 -12.67 -0.35 11.33
CA LYS A 727 -13.45 0.48 12.25
C LYS A 727 -14.81 0.94 11.70
N ASP A 728 -15.22 0.43 10.54
CA ASP A 728 -16.50 0.71 9.90
C ASP A 728 -17.69 0.62 10.88
N GLU A 729 -18.37 1.75 11.10
CA GLU A 729 -19.45 1.86 12.08
C GLU A 729 -20.64 0.94 11.76
N TRP A 730 -20.83 0.57 10.50
CA TRP A 730 -21.90 -0.31 10.06
C TRP A 730 -21.54 -1.81 10.22
N ALA A 731 -20.30 -2.16 10.57
CA ALA A 731 -19.83 -3.53 10.74
C ALA A 731 -19.59 -3.87 12.23
N LEU A 732 -18.54 -4.61 12.57
CA LEU A 732 -18.28 -5.13 13.92
C LEU A 732 -17.87 -4.06 14.96
N GLY A 733 -17.30 -2.94 14.52
CA GLY A 733 -16.76 -1.90 15.42
C GLY A 733 -17.79 -1.35 16.40
N ARG A 734 -17.51 -1.39 17.70
CA ARG A 734 -18.39 -0.94 18.78
C ARG A 734 -19.84 -1.41 18.62
N PHE A 735 -20.02 -2.70 18.29
CA PHE A 735 -21.26 -3.25 17.73
C PHE A 735 -22.54 -2.85 18.49
N ASP A 736 -22.53 -2.91 19.82
CA ASP A 736 -23.66 -2.56 20.68
C ASP A 736 -23.43 -1.26 21.49
N GLY A 737 -22.50 -0.42 21.04
CA GLY A 737 -22.03 0.79 21.74
C GLY A 737 -20.93 0.55 22.75
N THR A 738 -20.49 -0.69 22.93
CA THR A 738 -19.35 -1.08 23.78
C THR A 738 -18.27 -1.76 22.95
N ALA A 739 -17.08 -1.94 23.54
CA ALA A 739 -16.05 -2.80 22.96
C ALA A 739 -16.50 -4.27 23.06
N LEU A 740 -17.19 -4.74 22.02
CA LEU A 740 -17.88 -6.03 22.02
C LEU A 740 -17.01 -7.13 21.40
N TYR A 741 -16.64 -6.95 20.13
CA TYR A 741 -15.77 -7.87 19.40
C TYR A 741 -14.30 -7.54 19.67
N GLU A 742 -14.00 -6.25 19.77
CA GLU A 742 -12.69 -5.69 20.09
C GLU A 742 -12.40 -5.68 21.60
N HIS A 743 -11.12 -5.65 21.96
CA HIS A 743 -10.72 -5.48 23.36
C HIS A 743 -10.94 -4.03 23.83
N ALA A 744 -11.46 -3.86 25.05
CA ALA A 744 -11.85 -2.54 25.58
C ALA A 744 -10.66 -1.61 25.89
N ASP A 745 -9.49 -2.18 26.21
CA ASP A 745 -8.22 -1.44 26.32
C ASP A 745 -7.61 -1.28 24.93
N PRO A 746 -7.51 -0.05 24.37
CA PRO A 746 -6.96 0.19 23.04
C PRO A 746 -5.51 -0.29 22.87
N ARG A 747 -4.75 -0.42 23.95
CA ARG A 747 -3.38 -0.94 23.92
C ARG A 747 -3.31 -2.43 23.56
N GLN A 748 -4.44 -3.14 23.66
CA GLN A 748 -4.61 -4.54 23.28
C GLN A 748 -5.66 -4.71 22.17
N GLY A 749 -6.55 -3.72 22.01
CA GLY A 749 -7.70 -3.78 21.11
C GLY A 749 -7.53 -3.04 19.79
N GLU A 750 -6.38 -2.41 19.51
CA GLU A 750 -6.18 -1.64 18.28
C GLU A 750 -4.78 -1.83 17.68
N HIS A 751 -4.71 -2.06 16.37
CA HIS A 751 -3.50 -1.81 15.57
C HIS A 751 -3.54 -0.36 15.10
N ARG A 752 -2.75 0.50 15.75
CA ARG A 752 -2.76 1.95 15.49
C ARG A 752 -2.26 2.28 14.10
N ASP A 753 -1.15 1.69 13.69
CA ASP A 753 -0.54 1.91 12.38
C ASP A 753 -1.45 1.46 11.22
N TRP A 754 -2.35 0.51 11.48
CA TRP A 754 -3.29 -0.01 10.48
C TRP A 754 -4.69 0.63 10.56
N GLY A 755 -4.96 1.43 11.60
CA GLY A 755 -6.28 2.00 11.84
C GLY A 755 -7.38 0.97 12.14
N THR A 756 -7.05 -0.24 12.61
CA THR A 756 -8.01 -1.36 12.77
C THR A 756 -8.18 -1.80 14.23
N TYR A 757 -9.27 -2.51 14.52
CA TYR A 757 -9.53 -3.15 15.81
C TYR A 757 -8.96 -4.57 15.86
N ILE A 758 -8.55 -5.01 17.05
CA ILE A 758 -8.09 -6.38 17.36
C ILE A 758 -9.18 -7.10 18.13
N PHE A 759 -9.48 -8.33 17.71
CA PHE A 759 -10.45 -9.19 18.41
C PHE A 759 -10.06 -9.44 19.87
N ASN A 760 -11.05 -9.43 20.75
CA ASN A 760 -10.90 -9.85 22.14
C ASN A 760 -10.93 -11.39 22.24
N TYR A 761 -9.79 -12.04 21.97
CA TYR A 761 -9.66 -13.50 21.98
C TYR A 761 -10.03 -14.14 23.32
N GLY A 762 -9.92 -13.39 24.42
CA GLY A 762 -10.29 -13.85 25.76
C GLY A 762 -11.79 -13.90 26.04
N ARG A 763 -12.63 -13.31 25.17
CA ARG A 763 -14.09 -13.36 25.30
C ARG A 763 -14.63 -14.59 24.57
N ASN A 764 -15.37 -15.42 25.30
CA ASN A 764 -15.90 -16.70 24.82
C ASN A 764 -16.75 -16.59 23.55
N GLU A 765 -17.61 -15.58 23.45
CA GLU A 765 -18.46 -15.36 22.28
C GLU A 765 -17.64 -14.97 21.04
N VAL A 766 -16.59 -14.17 21.22
CA VAL A 766 -15.66 -13.78 20.15
C VAL A 766 -14.81 -14.97 19.71
N LYS A 767 -14.32 -15.76 20.67
CA LYS A 767 -13.65 -17.04 20.39
C LYS A 767 -14.56 -17.99 19.62
N SER A 768 -15.82 -18.13 20.03
CA SER A 768 -16.82 -18.95 19.31
C SER A 768 -17.04 -18.43 17.89
N PHE A 769 -17.21 -17.11 17.72
CA PHE A 769 -17.36 -16.46 16.41
C PHE A 769 -16.22 -16.82 15.45
N LEU A 770 -14.97 -16.64 15.88
CA LEU A 770 -13.79 -16.87 15.04
C LEU A 770 -13.55 -18.36 14.75
N VAL A 771 -13.66 -19.24 15.76
CA VAL A 771 -13.47 -20.69 15.54
C VAL A 771 -14.56 -21.25 14.63
N SER A 772 -15.79 -20.77 14.82
CA SER A 772 -16.92 -21.04 13.95
C SER A 772 -16.64 -20.53 12.53
N ASN A 773 -16.05 -19.34 12.37
CA ASN A 773 -15.72 -18.83 11.04
C ASN A 773 -14.69 -19.71 10.30
N ALA A 774 -13.65 -20.17 10.98
CA ALA A 774 -12.67 -21.07 10.38
C ALA A 774 -13.32 -22.39 9.92
N LEU A 775 -14.14 -23.00 10.77
CA LEU A 775 -14.87 -24.24 10.42
C LEU A 775 -15.94 -24.03 9.35
N TYR A 776 -16.52 -22.83 9.27
CA TYR A 776 -17.53 -22.50 8.27
C TYR A 776 -16.97 -22.58 6.85
N TRP A 777 -15.81 -21.97 6.59
CA TRP A 777 -15.16 -22.05 5.28
C TRP A 777 -14.84 -23.50 4.88
N VAL A 778 -14.27 -24.27 5.81
CA VAL A 778 -13.88 -25.66 5.57
C VAL A 778 -15.09 -26.59 5.40
N SER A 779 -16.20 -26.32 6.09
CA SER A 779 -17.38 -27.22 6.09
C SER A 779 -18.44 -26.84 5.06
N GLU A 780 -18.70 -25.55 4.85
CA GLU A 780 -19.78 -25.07 3.98
C GLU A 780 -19.29 -24.69 2.57
N PHE A 781 -17.97 -24.50 2.40
CA PHE A 781 -17.31 -24.21 1.12
C PHE A 781 -16.21 -25.20 0.77
N HIS A 782 -16.05 -26.28 1.55
CA HIS A 782 -15.11 -27.38 1.32
C HIS A 782 -13.62 -26.99 1.23
N ILE A 783 -13.25 -25.77 1.64
CA ILE A 783 -11.86 -25.27 1.62
C ILE A 783 -10.90 -26.26 2.31
N ASP A 784 -9.75 -26.53 1.68
CA ASP A 784 -8.78 -27.55 2.09
C ASP A 784 -7.73 -27.03 3.07
N GLY A 785 -7.52 -25.71 3.13
CA GLY A 785 -6.62 -25.11 4.09
C GLY A 785 -6.90 -23.64 4.35
N LEU A 786 -6.48 -23.16 5.52
CA LEU A 786 -6.52 -21.74 5.85
C LEU A 786 -5.11 -21.24 6.11
N ARG A 787 -4.77 -20.10 5.50
CA ARG A 787 -3.53 -19.37 5.77
C ARG A 787 -3.83 -18.14 6.62
N VAL A 788 -3.09 -17.96 7.71
CA VAL A 788 -3.24 -16.81 8.61
C VAL A 788 -2.06 -15.87 8.37
N ASP A 789 -2.39 -14.66 7.91
CA ASP A 789 -1.45 -13.55 7.77
C ASP A 789 -1.04 -12.96 9.11
N ALA A 790 0.17 -12.39 9.17
CA ALA A 790 0.68 -11.58 10.25
C ALA A 790 0.43 -12.19 11.63
N VAL A 791 0.73 -13.48 11.83
CA VAL A 791 0.46 -14.17 13.12
C VAL A 791 1.20 -13.49 14.27
N ALA A 792 2.34 -12.84 14.00
CA ALA A 792 3.05 -12.02 14.97
C ALA A 792 2.18 -10.88 15.56
N SER A 793 1.29 -10.28 14.75
CA SER A 793 0.34 -9.26 15.21
C SER A 793 -0.60 -9.75 16.31
N MET A 794 -0.89 -11.06 16.29
CA MET A 794 -1.73 -11.71 17.30
C MET A 794 -0.92 -12.15 18.52
N LEU A 795 0.28 -12.68 18.31
CA LEU A 795 1.12 -13.29 19.35
C LEU A 795 1.68 -12.28 20.35
N TYR A 796 1.88 -11.03 19.94
CA TYR A 796 2.60 -10.03 20.72
C TYR A 796 1.72 -8.84 21.12
N LEU A 797 1.68 -8.57 22.42
CA LEU A 797 1.01 -7.40 23.00
C LEU A 797 1.73 -6.09 22.65
N ASP A 798 3.00 -6.15 22.24
CA ASP A 798 3.83 -5.01 21.83
C ASP A 798 4.06 -4.93 20.32
N TYR A 799 3.36 -5.72 19.51
CA TYR A 799 3.47 -5.65 18.05
C TYR A 799 3.17 -4.24 17.53
N SER A 800 4.15 -3.63 16.85
CA SER A 800 4.07 -2.26 16.31
C SER A 800 3.67 -1.21 17.38
N ARG A 801 4.15 -1.40 18.62
CA ARG A 801 3.91 -0.49 19.75
C ARG A 801 5.19 -0.13 20.47
N GLN A 802 5.36 1.15 20.78
CA GLN A 802 6.52 1.61 21.54
C GLN A 802 6.42 1.28 23.04
N PRO A 803 7.53 1.27 23.78
CA PRO A 803 7.51 1.14 25.24
C PRO A 803 6.51 2.11 25.89
N GLY A 804 5.64 1.59 26.77
CA GLY A 804 4.58 2.36 27.43
C GLY A 804 3.25 2.44 26.66
N GLN A 805 3.22 2.02 25.39
CA GLN A 805 2.00 1.95 24.58
C GLN A 805 1.30 0.58 24.62
N TRP A 806 1.87 -0.39 25.33
CA TRP A 806 1.32 -1.73 25.55
C TRP A 806 1.33 -2.10 27.03
N VAL A 807 0.68 -3.22 27.39
CA VAL A 807 0.68 -3.76 28.75
C VAL A 807 1.13 -5.22 28.75
N PRO A 808 1.97 -5.64 29.71
CA PRO A 808 2.41 -7.02 29.78
C PRO A 808 1.29 -7.96 30.22
N ASN A 809 1.43 -9.23 29.86
CA ASN A 809 0.58 -10.30 30.34
C ASN A 809 0.74 -10.51 31.86
N GLN A 810 -0.11 -11.37 32.44
CA GLN A 810 -0.12 -11.65 33.87
C GLN A 810 1.21 -12.21 34.45
N TYR A 811 2.14 -12.64 33.59
CA TYR A 811 3.47 -13.13 33.97
C TYR A 811 4.59 -12.12 33.71
N GLY A 812 4.28 -10.94 33.18
CA GLY A 812 5.23 -9.87 32.90
C GLY A 812 5.86 -9.91 31.51
N GLY A 813 5.45 -10.84 30.64
CA GLY A 813 5.93 -10.94 29.25
C GLY A 813 5.06 -10.18 28.25
N ASN A 814 5.49 -10.16 27.00
CA ASN A 814 4.77 -9.52 25.88
C ASN A 814 3.90 -10.50 25.09
N GLU A 815 3.85 -11.77 25.46
CA GLU A 815 3.05 -12.78 24.78
C GLU A 815 1.56 -12.56 25.06
N ASN A 816 0.75 -12.52 24.02
CA ASN A 816 -0.72 -12.47 24.10
C ASN A 816 -1.26 -13.89 24.36
N LEU A 817 -1.47 -14.21 25.64
CA LEU A 817 -1.83 -15.56 26.06
C LEU A 817 -3.20 -16.00 25.52
N GLU A 818 -4.13 -15.06 25.40
CA GLU A 818 -5.47 -15.28 24.86
C GLU A 818 -5.43 -15.61 23.37
N ALA A 819 -4.61 -14.90 22.58
CA ALA A 819 -4.40 -15.21 21.17
C ALA A 819 -3.72 -16.58 20.98
N ILE A 820 -2.71 -16.90 21.81
CA ILE A 820 -2.04 -18.21 21.79
C ILE A 820 -3.03 -19.34 22.10
N ASP A 821 -3.88 -19.17 23.12
CA ASP A 821 -4.93 -20.15 23.44
C ASP A 821 -5.93 -20.30 22.28
N PHE A 822 -6.36 -19.18 21.68
CA PHE A 822 -7.24 -19.19 20.52
C PHE A 822 -6.63 -19.95 19.32
N LEU A 823 -5.39 -19.65 18.93
CA LEU A 823 -4.71 -20.31 17.80
C LEU A 823 -4.56 -21.81 18.03
N ARG A 824 -4.14 -22.22 19.24
CA ARG A 824 -4.07 -23.63 19.63
C ARG A 824 -5.45 -24.30 19.59
N TYR A 825 -6.47 -23.59 20.03
CA TYR A 825 -7.84 -24.09 20.09
C TYR A 825 -8.43 -24.30 18.69
N VAL A 826 -8.31 -23.32 17.78
CA VAL A 826 -8.84 -23.43 16.42
C VAL A 826 -8.12 -24.52 15.63
N ASN A 827 -6.78 -24.59 15.68
CA ASN A 827 -5.99 -25.63 15.04
C ASN A 827 -6.43 -27.02 15.54
N SER A 828 -6.49 -27.23 16.85
CA SER A 828 -6.89 -28.51 17.44
C SER A 828 -8.29 -28.96 17.02
N HIS A 829 -9.23 -28.03 16.86
CA HIS A 829 -10.60 -28.34 16.46
C HIS A 829 -10.71 -28.64 14.97
N LEU A 830 -10.03 -27.87 14.11
CA LEU A 830 -10.02 -28.11 12.67
C LEU A 830 -9.49 -29.49 12.32
N TYR A 831 -8.28 -29.85 12.78
CA TYR A 831 -7.72 -31.18 12.49
C TYR A 831 -8.54 -32.34 13.05
N ARG A 832 -9.24 -32.13 14.18
CA ARG A 832 -10.09 -33.17 14.76
C ARG A 832 -11.38 -33.38 13.97
N ARG A 833 -11.99 -32.31 13.47
CA ARG A 833 -13.30 -32.36 12.79
C ARG A 833 -13.18 -32.62 11.30
N VAL A 834 -12.12 -32.12 10.68
CA VAL A 834 -11.90 -32.22 9.24
C VAL A 834 -10.50 -32.77 8.98
N PRO A 835 -10.34 -34.11 8.96
CA PRO A 835 -9.06 -34.73 8.65
C PRO A 835 -8.50 -34.27 7.29
N GLY A 836 -7.19 -34.08 7.23
CA GLY A 836 -6.49 -33.66 6.02
C GLY A 836 -6.50 -32.15 5.72
N VAL A 837 -7.30 -31.35 6.44
CA VAL A 837 -7.27 -29.87 6.32
C VAL A 837 -5.90 -29.34 6.72
N MET A 838 -5.49 -28.19 6.16
CA MET A 838 -4.22 -27.55 6.45
C MET A 838 -4.41 -26.22 7.17
N MET A 839 -3.52 -25.92 8.11
CA MET A 839 -3.39 -24.59 8.72
C MET A 839 -1.99 -24.07 8.44
N ILE A 840 -1.90 -22.88 7.85
CA ILE A 840 -0.65 -22.27 7.39
C ILE A 840 -0.48 -20.94 8.13
N ALA A 841 0.73 -20.65 8.62
CA ALA A 841 1.06 -19.40 9.30
C ALA A 841 2.11 -18.60 8.54
N GLU A 842 1.89 -17.31 8.39
CA GLU A 842 2.98 -16.34 8.21
C GLU A 842 3.34 -15.76 9.58
N GLU A 843 4.57 -16.00 10.02
CA GLU A 843 5.07 -15.57 11.34
C GLU A 843 6.53 -15.16 11.20
N SER A 844 6.81 -13.88 11.46
CA SER A 844 8.05 -13.19 11.06
C SER A 844 9.01 -12.84 12.21
N THR A 845 8.76 -13.30 13.44
CA THR A 845 9.56 -12.97 14.65
C THR A 845 10.35 -14.14 15.23
N SER A 846 10.42 -15.26 14.51
CA SER A 846 11.10 -16.50 14.95
C SER A 846 10.45 -17.18 16.17
N TRP A 847 9.13 -17.10 16.31
CA TRP A 847 8.40 -17.85 17.34
C TRP A 847 8.69 -19.36 17.20
N PRO A 848 9.08 -20.07 18.27
CA PRO A 848 9.43 -21.48 18.17
C PRO A 848 8.19 -22.39 18.18
N GLY A 849 8.22 -23.45 17.37
CA GLY A 849 7.19 -24.49 17.39
C GLY A 849 5.86 -24.04 16.80
N VAL A 850 5.89 -23.17 15.79
CA VAL A 850 4.68 -22.73 15.08
C VAL A 850 3.96 -23.93 14.48
N THR A 851 4.72 -24.83 13.84
CA THR A 851 4.20 -26.03 13.17
C THR A 851 4.23 -27.29 14.02
N ARG A 852 4.56 -27.15 15.32
CA ARG A 852 4.54 -28.28 16.25
C ARG A 852 3.14 -28.56 16.79
N PRO A 853 2.82 -29.81 17.12
CA PRO A 853 1.54 -30.15 17.73
C PRO A 853 1.29 -29.38 19.03
N VAL A 854 0.03 -29.01 19.26
CA VAL A 854 -0.40 -28.34 20.51
C VAL A 854 -0.07 -29.19 21.75
N SER A 855 -0.18 -30.52 21.65
CA SER A 855 0.18 -31.45 22.72
C SER A 855 1.65 -31.42 23.12
N GLU A 856 2.52 -30.87 22.27
CA GLU A 856 3.96 -30.71 22.51
C GLU A 856 4.33 -29.25 22.81
N GLY A 857 3.34 -28.38 23.01
CA GLY A 857 3.54 -26.97 23.32
C GLY A 857 3.62 -26.05 22.10
N GLY A 858 3.43 -26.55 20.88
CA GLY A 858 3.39 -25.73 19.67
C GLY A 858 2.10 -24.91 19.51
N LEU A 859 2.02 -24.11 18.44
CA LEU A 859 0.79 -23.39 18.06
C LEU A 859 -0.18 -24.30 17.28
N GLY A 860 0.32 -25.40 16.72
CA GLY A 860 -0.49 -26.40 16.03
C GLY A 860 -0.71 -26.12 14.55
N PHE A 861 -0.03 -25.16 13.93
CA PHE A 861 -0.09 -25.01 12.47
C PHE A 861 0.52 -26.24 11.78
N GLY A 862 0.09 -26.52 10.55
CA GLY A 862 0.65 -27.58 9.72
C GLY A 862 1.90 -27.13 8.98
N PHE A 863 1.89 -25.88 8.53
CA PHE A 863 2.98 -25.24 7.80
C PHE A 863 3.26 -23.80 8.26
N LYS A 864 4.46 -23.32 7.97
CA LYS A 864 4.90 -21.95 8.19
C LYS A 864 5.55 -21.40 6.91
N TRP A 865 5.26 -20.17 6.55
CA TRP A 865 6.00 -19.46 5.51
C TRP A 865 7.45 -19.19 5.95
N ASN A 866 8.42 -19.53 5.10
CA ASN A 866 9.83 -19.31 5.37
C ASN A 866 10.26 -17.90 4.93
N MET A 867 9.90 -16.90 5.74
CA MET A 867 10.22 -15.49 5.48
C MET A 867 11.75 -15.23 5.46
N GLY A 868 12.53 -16.00 6.21
CA GLY A 868 14.00 -15.90 6.20
C GLY A 868 14.57 -16.31 4.84
N TRP A 869 14.19 -17.50 4.34
CA TRP A 869 14.58 -17.96 3.00
C TRP A 869 14.13 -17.00 1.90
N MET A 870 12.92 -16.45 2.01
CA MET A 870 12.39 -15.49 1.03
C MET A 870 13.28 -14.25 0.96
N ASN A 871 13.54 -13.60 2.10
CA ASN A 871 14.35 -12.39 2.17
C ASN A 871 15.77 -12.64 1.65
N ASP A 872 16.43 -13.69 2.15
CA ASP A 872 17.79 -14.06 1.73
C ASP A 872 17.86 -14.33 0.20
N SER A 873 16.86 -15.02 -0.33
CA SER A 873 16.80 -15.33 -1.77
C SER A 873 16.60 -14.07 -2.61
N LEU A 874 15.64 -13.21 -2.25
CA LEU A 874 15.36 -11.99 -3.00
C LEU A 874 16.52 -10.99 -2.93
N SER A 875 17.17 -10.86 -1.78
CA SER A 875 18.39 -10.05 -1.64
C SER A 875 19.50 -10.57 -2.55
N TYR A 876 19.75 -11.88 -2.55
CA TYR A 876 20.76 -12.49 -3.41
C TYR A 876 20.52 -12.24 -4.91
N LEU A 877 19.25 -12.30 -5.36
CA LEU A 877 18.89 -12.05 -6.76
C LEU A 877 19.17 -10.60 -7.19
N GLN A 878 19.00 -9.64 -6.27
CA GLN A 878 19.27 -8.21 -6.48
C GLN A 878 20.77 -7.88 -6.52
N VAL A 879 21.65 -8.81 -6.13
CA VAL A 879 23.09 -8.61 -6.21
C VAL A 879 23.56 -8.92 -7.65
N PRO A 880 24.28 -7.99 -8.31
CA PRO A 880 24.90 -8.26 -9.61
C PRO A 880 25.80 -9.51 -9.55
N PRO A 881 25.78 -10.40 -10.55
CA PRO A 881 26.37 -11.73 -10.41
C PRO A 881 27.85 -11.78 -10.00
N ILE A 882 28.65 -10.78 -10.40
CA ILE A 882 30.07 -10.69 -10.03
C ILE A 882 30.29 -10.57 -8.50
N TYR A 883 29.30 -10.01 -7.78
CA TYR A 883 29.36 -9.79 -6.33
C TYR A 883 28.69 -10.91 -5.52
N ARG A 884 27.93 -11.80 -6.15
CA ARG A 884 27.21 -12.90 -5.47
C ARG A 884 28.13 -13.82 -4.67
N GLN A 885 29.40 -13.94 -5.03
CA GLN A 885 30.40 -14.68 -4.26
C GLN A 885 30.55 -14.18 -2.80
N TYR A 886 30.27 -12.90 -2.53
CA TYR A 886 30.32 -12.31 -1.19
C TYR A 886 29.02 -12.50 -0.39
N HIS A 887 27.98 -12.97 -1.08
CA HIS A 887 26.63 -13.20 -0.57
C HIS A 887 26.23 -14.68 -0.66
N HIS A 888 27.17 -15.57 -0.99
CA HIS A 888 26.91 -16.99 -1.23
C HIS A 888 26.23 -17.67 -0.04
N ASN A 889 26.52 -17.20 1.18
CA ASN A 889 25.93 -17.71 2.40
C ASN A 889 24.42 -17.44 2.50
N GLU A 890 23.87 -16.40 1.87
CA GLU A 890 22.44 -16.07 1.90
C GLU A 890 21.60 -17.27 1.41
N LEU A 891 21.98 -17.89 0.29
CA LEU A 891 21.27 -19.06 -0.23
C LEU A 891 21.57 -20.38 0.52
N THR A 892 22.64 -20.43 1.32
CA THR A 892 22.92 -21.64 2.14
C THR A 892 22.32 -21.56 3.54
N PHE A 893 22.03 -20.36 4.04
CA PHE A 893 21.72 -20.12 5.45
C PHE A 893 20.39 -20.74 5.86
N ALA A 894 19.38 -20.71 4.98
CA ALA A 894 18.08 -21.34 5.21
C ALA A 894 18.21 -22.82 5.62
N MET A 895 19.20 -23.55 5.10
CA MET A 895 19.40 -24.96 5.43
C MET A 895 19.88 -25.21 6.87
N VAL A 896 20.35 -24.19 7.58
CA VAL A 896 20.69 -24.29 9.02
C VAL A 896 19.43 -24.58 9.85
N TYR A 897 18.28 -24.07 9.43
CA TYR A 897 17.01 -24.18 10.15
C TYR A 897 15.86 -24.79 9.34
N ALA A 898 16.07 -25.18 8.08
CA ALA A 898 15.04 -25.71 7.18
C ALA A 898 14.22 -26.90 7.72
N PHE A 899 14.74 -27.62 8.72
CA PHE A 899 14.06 -28.76 9.36
C PHE A 899 13.50 -28.44 10.76
N SER A 900 13.49 -27.16 11.15
CA SER A 900 12.96 -26.73 12.46
C SER A 900 11.43 -26.60 12.48
N GLU A 901 10.83 -26.34 11.31
CA GLU A 901 9.40 -26.21 11.07
C GLU A 901 9.07 -26.85 9.71
N ASN A 902 7.78 -27.08 9.43
CA ASN A 902 7.33 -27.51 8.11
C ASN A 902 7.17 -26.28 7.21
N PHE A 903 8.16 -25.99 6.37
CA PHE A 903 8.18 -24.74 5.61
C PHE A 903 7.47 -24.80 4.26
N ILE A 904 6.77 -23.72 3.94
CA ILE A 904 6.45 -23.28 2.57
C ILE A 904 7.48 -22.19 2.22
N LEU A 905 7.96 -22.18 0.98
CA LEU A 905 8.88 -21.20 0.42
C LEU A 905 8.05 -20.18 -0.38
N PRO A 906 7.74 -18.99 0.18
CA PRO A 906 6.82 -18.05 -0.46
C PRO A 906 7.57 -17.03 -1.31
N ILE A 907 7.05 -16.80 -2.52
CA ILE A 907 7.27 -15.57 -3.30
C ILE A 907 5.88 -14.99 -3.56
N SER A 908 5.33 -14.33 -2.54
CA SER A 908 3.93 -13.90 -2.47
C SER A 908 3.68 -12.52 -3.10
N HIS A 909 2.42 -12.10 -3.09
CA HIS A 909 1.96 -10.79 -3.54
C HIS A 909 2.70 -9.61 -2.89
N ASP A 910 2.99 -9.70 -1.58
CA ASP A 910 3.69 -8.67 -0.81
C ASP A 910 5.09 -8.35 -1.34
N GLU A 911 5.71 -9.26 -2.10
CA GLU A 911 7.07 -9.08 -2.58
C GLU A 911 7.16 -8.41 -3.95
N VAL A 912 6.02 -8.14 -4.60
CA VAL A 912 5.96 -7.56 -5.97
C VAL A 912 5.09 -6.31 -6.06
N VAL A 913 5.06 -5.52 -4.97
CA VAL A 913 4.26 -4.30 -4.79
C VAL A 913 5.06 -3.21 -4.05
N HIS A 914 4.46 -2.02 -3.91
CA HIS A 914 4.93 -0.93 -3.05
C HIS A 914 6.38 -0.47 -3.31
N GLY A 915 6.82 -0.50 -4.58
CA GLY A 915 8.16 -0.08 -4.96
C GLY A 915 9.25 -1.15 -4.77
N LYS A 916 8.88 -2.37 -4.34
CA LYS A 916 9.81 -3.50 -4.25
C LYS A 916 10.20 -4.07 -5.62
N GLY A 917 9.50 -3.70 -6.69
CA GLY A 917 9.65 -4.21 -8.05
C GLY A 917 9.05 -5.60 -8.25
N SER A 918 8.65 -5.91 -9.49
CA SER A 918 8.33 -7.28 -9.92
C SER A 918 9.54 -8.21 -9.78
N MET A 919 9.31 -9.52 -9.83
CA MET A 919 10.43 -10.48 -9.83
C MET A 919 11.43 -10.21 -10.95
N LEU A 920 10.96 -9.79 -12.13
CA LEU A 920 11.85 -9.43 -13.25
C LEU A 920 12.66 -8.18 -12.95
N ALA A 921 12.03 -7.14 -12.39
CA ALA A 921 12.67 -5.87 -12.06
C ALA A 921 13.70 -5.97 -10.93
N LYS A 922 13.58 -6.98 -10.05
CA LYS A 922 14.57 -7.25 -8.99
C LYS A 922 15.94 -7.67 -9.53
N VAL A 923 16.05 -8.15 -10.77
CA VAL A 923 17.32 -8.58 -11.34
C VAL A 923 18.00 -7.41 -12.08
N PRO A 924 19.15 -6.89 -11.60
CA PRO A 924 19.78 -5.67 -12.13
C PRO A 924 20.65 -5.95 -13.36
N GLU A 925 20.14 -6.69 -14.34
CA GLU A 925 20.87 -7.09 -15.55
C GLU A 925 20.04 -6.79 -16.82
N ASP A 926 20.60 -7.07 -17.99
CA ASP A 926 19.86 -7.01 -19.26
C ASP A 926 18.74 -8.06 -19.32
N ARG A 927 17.74 -7.83 -20.18
CA ARG A 927 16.50 -8.63 -20.28
C ARG A 927 16.75 -10.14 -20.37
N TRP A 928 17.70 -10.58 -21.18
CA TRP A 928 17.97 -12.02 -21.32
C TRP A 928 18.47 -12.61 -19.99
N ARG A 929 19.38 -11.90 -19.30
CA ARG A 929 19.90 -12.31 -17.99
C ARG A 929 18.87 -12.18 -16.87
N GLN A 930 17.92 -11.26 -16.96
CA GLN A 930 16.78 -11.21 -16.04
C GLN A 930 15.98 -12.52 -16.11
N PHE A 931 15.52 -12.91 -17.31
CA PHE A 931 14.81 -14.18 -17.49
C PHE A 931 15.67 -15.39 -17.16
N ALA A 932 16.94 -15.44 -17.56
CA ALA A 932 17.83 -16.55 -17.22
C ALA A 932 18.00 -16.69 -15.70
N THR A 933 18.18 -15.58 -14.99
CA THR A 933 18.26 -15.57 -13.52
C THR A 933 16.96 -16.08 -12.90
N LEU A 934 15.79 -15.62 -13.37
CA LEU A 934 14.51 -16.11 -12.88
C LEU A 934 14.33 -17.60 -13.15
N ARG A 935 14.69 -18.09 -14.34
CA ARG A 935 14.65 -19.52 -14.66
C ARG A 935 15.55 -20.34 -13.74
N ALA A 936 16.78 -19.89 -13.49
CA ALA A 936 17.70 -20.53 -12.54
C ALA A 936 17.12 -20.55 -11.13
N PHE A 937 16.53 -19.43 -10.70
CA PHE A 937 15.90 -19.30 -9.40
C PHE A 937 14.68 -20.20 -9.24
N SER A 938 13.78 -20.29 -10.24
CA SER A 938 12.65 -21.22 -10.22
C SER A 938 13.12 -22.67 -10.09
N GLY A 939 14.16 -23.06 -10.83
CA GLY A 939 14.77 -24.38 -10.70
C GLY A 939 15.35 -24.63 -9.29
N TYR A 940 16.01 -23.64 -8.70
CA TYR A 940 16.51 -23.70 -7.33
C TYR A 940 15.39 -23.79 -6.28
N MET A 941 14.34 -22.97 -6.40
CA MET A 941 13.21 -22.92 -5.48
C MET A 941 12.43 -24.23 -5.45
N TRP A 942 12.17 -24.84 -6.61
CA TRP A 942 11.48 -26.13 -6.68
C TRP A 942 12.34 -27.31 -6.19
N SER A 943 13.68 -27.19 -6.21
CA SER A 943 14.57 -28.22 -5.67
C SER A 943 14.95 -28.02 -4.20
N HIS A 944 14.79 -26.82 -3.65
CA HIS A 944 15.06 -26.56 -2.24
C HIS A 944 14.03 -27.29 -1.34
N PRO A 945 14.43 -27.84 -0.17
CA PRO A 945 13.48 -28.42 0.77
C PRO A 945 12.41 -27.42 1.22
N GLY A 946 11.15 -27.84 1.19
CA GLY A 946 9.97 -27.03 1.51
C GLY A 946 8.92 -27.11 0.40
N LYS A 947 7.69 -26.70 0.69
CA LYS A 947 6.62 -26.60 -0.32
C LYS A 947 6.72 -25.27 -1.07
N GLN A 948 6.18 -25.16 -2.28
CA GLN A 948 6.37 -23.98 -3.13
C GLN A 948 5.12 -23.10 -3.13
N LEU A 949 5.30 -21.78 -3.03
CA LEU A 949 4.24 -20.80 -3.29
C LEU A 949 4.75 -19.67 -4.18
N THR A 950 4.04 -19.39 -5.26
CA THR A 950 4.30 -18.24 -6.13
C THR A 950 3.03 -17.47 -6.40
N PHE A 951 3.12 -16.14 -6.34
CA PHE A 951 2.04 -15.25 -6.72
C PHE A 951 1.84 -15.18 -8.22
N MET A 952 0.59 -14.99 -8.62
CA MET A 952 0.18 -14.77 -10.00
C MET A 952 0.97 -13.62 -10.66
N GLY A 953 1.43 -13.84 -11.90
CA GLY A 953 2.30 -12.91 -12.63
C GLY A 953 3.78 -13.31 -12.60
N ASN A 954 4.25 -13.92 -11.50
CA ASN A 954 5.64 -14.34 -11.37
C ASN A 954 6.00 -15.50 -12.32
N GLU A 955 5.06 -16.39 -12.61
CA GLU A 955 5.28 -17.60 -13.40
C GLU A 955 5.62 -17.34 -14.87
N PHE A 956 5.22 -16.17 -15.40
CA PHE A 956 5.60 -15.72 -16.74
C PHE A 956 6.49 -14.47 -16.71
N GLY A 957 6.93 -14.04 -15.52
CA GLY A 957 7.84 -12.91 -15.36
C GLY A 957 7.23 -11.58 -15.77
N GLN A 958 6.06 -11.23 -15.23
CA GLN A 958 5.46 -9.91 -15.41
C GLN A 958 6.47 -8.79 -15.12
N ALA A 959 6.48 -7.74 -15.95
CA ALA A 959 7.47 -6.67 -15.86
C ALA A 959 7.09 -5.63 -14.79
N SER A 960 5.83 -5.22 -14.76
CA SER A 960 5.30 -4.30 -13.75
C SER A 960 5.00 -4.98 -12.42
N GLU A 961 5.00 -4.18 -11.35
CA GLU A 961 4.47 -4.59 -10.05
C GLU A 961 3.00 -5.01 -10.17
N PHE A 962 2.56 -5.83 -9.23
CA PHE A 962 1.15 -6.16 -9.13
C PHE A 962 0.32 -4.90 -8.88
N ASN A 963 -0.79 -4.79 -9.60
CA ASN A 963 -1.76 -3.72 -9.48
C ASN A 963 -3.16 -4.32 -9.55
N GLU A 964 -3.92 -4.18 -8.46
CA GLU A 964 -5.23 -4.79 -8.33
C GLU A 964 -6.27 -4.18 -9.28
N ILE A 965 -6.06 -2.96 -9.77
CA ILE A 965 -6.98 -2.25 -10.66
C ILE A 965 -6.81 -2.71 -12.10
N SER A 966 -5.58 -2.77 -12.61
CA SER A 966 -5.32 -3.15 -14.00
C SER A 966 -5.30 -4.67 -14.23
N GLY A 967 -5.01 -5.44 -13.19
CA GLY A 967 -4.79 -6.87 -13.28
C GLY A 967 -3.47 -7.25 -13.97
N LEU A 968 -3.33 -8.53 -14.31
CA LEU A 968 -2.08 -9.09 -14.85
C LEU A 968 -1.86 -8.78 -16.34
N GLU A 969 -0.60 -8.69 -16.73
CA GLU A 969 -0.14 -8.40 -18.10
C GLU A 969 -0.25 -9.60 -19.06
N TRP A 970 -1.43 -10.23 -19.17
CA TRP A 970 -1.60 -11.47 -19.96
C TRP A 970 -1.15 -11.37 -21.41
N TRP A 971 -1.15 -10.17 -22.00
CA TRP A 971 -0.69 -9.95 -23.38
C TRP A 971 0.79 -10.30 -23.58
N THR A 972 1.64 -10.13 -22.56
CA THR A 972 3.08 -10.45 -22.62
C THR A 972 3.35 -11.95 -22.57
N SER A 973 2.43 -12.76 -22.04
CA SER A 973 2.62 -14.22 -21.85
C SER A 973 2.88 -15.01 -23.14
N ASN A 974 2.60 -14.42 -24.31
CA ASN A 974 2.88 -15.01 -25.63
C ASN A 974 4.24 -14.61 -26.20
N GLU A 975 4.93 -13.64 -25.60
CA GLU A 975 6.29 -13.27 -25.99
C GLU A 975 7.27 -14.40 -25.65
N PRO A 976 8.33 -14.62 -26.45
CA PRO A 976 9.19 -15.80 -26.30
C PRO A 976 9.79 -16.00 -24.90
N ASP A 977 10.28 -14.94 -24.26
CA ASP A 977 10.94 -15.03 -22.95
C ASP A 977 9.94 -15.32 -21.82
N HIS A 978 8.83 -14.58 -21.79
CA HIS A 978 7.73 -14.76 -20.85
C HIS A 978 7.11 -16.16 -20.97
N ARG A 979 6.83 -16.58 -22.22
CA ARG A 979 6.31 -17.92 -22.51
C ARG A 979 7.30 -19.01 -22.10
N GLY A 980 8.60 -18.77 -22.30
CA GLY A 980 9.67 -19.68 -21.91
C GLY A 980 9.70 -19.93 -20.40
N LEU A 981 9.58 -18.86 -19.60
CA LEU A 981 9.49 -18.97 -18.14
C LEU A 981 8.18 -19.65 -17.69
N GLN A 982 7.06 -19.35 -18.35
CA GLN A 982 5.77 -19.98 -18.08
C GLN A 982 5.80 -21.50 -18.33
N LEU A 983 6.39 -21.92 -19.45
CA LEU A 983 6.60 -23.33 -19.79
C LEU A 983 7.59 -24.01 -18.84
N LEU A 984 8.63 -23.31 -18.37
CA LEU A 984 9.52 -23.84 -17.35
C LEU A 984 8.76 -24.12 -16.06
N THR A 985 7.95 -23.17 -15.58
CA THR A 985 7.14 -23.35 -14.36
C THR A 985 6.24 -24.57 -14.49
N LYS A 986 5.59 -24.74 -15.65
CA LYS A 986 4.80 -25.93 -15.95
C LYS A 986 5.60 -27.23 -15.84
N ASP A 987 6.74 -27.29 -16.51
CA ASP A 987 7.56 -28.50 -16.58
C ASP A 987 8.24 -28.81 -15.22
N LEU A 988 8.55 -27.78 -14.43
CA LEU A 988 8.99 -27.91 -13.02
C LEU A 988 7.88 -28.53 -12.17
N ASN A 989 6.66 -28.04 -12.28
CA ASN A 989 5.50 -28.60 -11.58
C ASN A 989 5.23 -30.06 -11.95
N ASP A 990 5.22 -30.40 -13.24
CA ASP A 990 5.03 -31.78 -13.70
C ASP A 990 6.14 -32.71 -13.20
N THR A 991 7.38 -32.25 -13.23
CA THR A 991 8.54 -33.02 -12.75
C THR A 991 8.49 -33.19 -11.23
N TYR A 992 8.17 -32.14 -10.49
CA TYR A 992 8.03 -32.14 -9.04
C TYR A 992 6.97 -33.15 -8.58
N ARG A 993 5.76 -33.10 -9.15
CA ARG A 993 4.70 -34.07 -8.82
C ARG A 993 5.10 -35.52 -9.12
N GLY A 994 5.87 -35.74 -10.19
CA GLY A 994 6.29 -37.08 -10.62
C GLY A 994 7.45 -37.69 -9.82
N LEU A 995 8.13 -36.91 -8.96
CA LEU A 995 9.35 -37.34 -8.27
C LEU A 995 9.25 -37.18 -6.76
N PRO A 996 8.94 -38.27 -6.00
CA PRO A 996 8.86 -38.24 -4.54
C PRO A 996 10.09 -37.65 -3.85
N ALA A 997 11.28 -37.77 -4.45
CA ALA A 997 12.50 -37.19 -3.90
C ALA A 997 12.40 -35.67 -3.68
N MET A 998 11.56 -34.99 -4.45
CA MET A 998 11.43 -33.52 -4.43
C MET A 998 10.51 -33.00 -3.32
N TRP A 999 9.69 -33.86 -2.69
CA TRP A 999 8.67 -33.41 -1.73
C TRP A 999 8.39 -34.33 -0.54
N GLN A 1000 8.70 -35.62 -0.62
CA GLN A 1000 8.28 -36.61 0.39
C GLN A 1000 8.93 -36.36 1.75
N LEU A 1001 10.17 -35.88 1.75
CA LEU A 1001 11.02 -35.73 2.93
C LEU A 1001 11.47 -34.27 3.12
N ASP A 1002 10.65 -33.28 2.71
CA ASP A 1002 10.98 -31.84 2.80
C ASP A 1002 11.35 -31.38 4.22
N ASN A 1003 10.69 -31.95 5.22
CA ASN A 1003 10.87 -31.62 6.63
C ASN A 1003 11.81 -32.58 7.37
N GLU A 1004 12.48 -33.49 6.66
CA GLU A 1004 13.44 -34.44 7.24
C GLU A 1004 14.85 -34.21 6.68
N PRO A 1005 15.89 -34.13 7.53
CA PRO A 1005 17.27 -34.03 7.05
C PRO A 1005 17.70 -35.17 6.11
N ALA A 1006 17.02 -36.32 6.16
CA ALA A 1006 17.26 -37.45 5.28
C ALA A 1006 16.89 -37.18 3.81
N GLY A 1007 16.02 -36.19 3.54
CA GLY A 1007 15.59 -35.82 2.20
C GLY A 1007 16.58 -34.93 1.43
N PHE A 1008 17.70 -34.53 2.05
CA PHE A 1008 18.63 -33.56 1.49
C PHE A 1008 20.09 -33.89 1.81
N ARG A 1009 20.99 -33.64 0.85
CA ARG A 1009 22.44 -33.72 1.08
C ARG A 1009 23.19 -32.70 0.23
N TRP A 1010 23.98 -31.83 0.86
CA TRP A 1010 24.95 -30.99 0.14
C TRP A 1010 25.98 -31.86 -0.60
N LEU A 1011 26.20 -31.54 -1.88
CA LEU A 1011 27.30 -32.06 -2.69
C LEU A 1011 28.44 -31.04 -2.77
N GLU A 1012 28.09 -29.76 -2.98
CA GLU A 1012 28.99 -28.62 -2.93
C GLU A 1012 28.21 -27.41 -2.43
N ALA A 1013 28.62 -26.84 -1.31
CA ALA A 1013 27.95 -25.73 -0.65
C ALA A 1013 28.81 -24.46 -0.61
N ASP A 1014 30.14 -24.58 -0.80
CA ASP A 1014 31.12 -23.54 -0.54
C ASP A 1014 31.76 -22.95 -1.83
N ASP A 1015 31.24 -23.30 -3.01
CA ASP A 1015 31.76 -22.83 -4.30
C ASP A 1015 31.30 -21.41 -4.68
N ALA A 1016 31.57 -20.47 -3.76
CA ALA A 1016 31.26 -19.06 -3.90
C ALA A 1016 31.96 -18.43 -5.11
N SER A 1017 33.18 -18.85 -5.45
CA SER A 1017 33.94 -18.27 -6.57
C SER A 1017 33.28 -18.50 -7.93
N HIS A 1018 32.49 -19.56 -8.08
CA HIS A 1018 31.77 -19.87 -9.31
C HIS A 1018 30.26 -19.55 -9.22
N ASN A 1019 29.77 -19.10 -8.05
CA ASN A 1019 28.34 -18.98 -7.72
C ASN A 1019 27.57 -20.30 -7.95
N VAL A 1020 28.16 -21.44 -7.59
CA VAL A 1020 27.58 -22.77 -7.82
C VAL A 1020 27.09 -23.38 -6.51
N PHE A 1021 25.86 -23.88 -6.55
CA PHE A 1021 25.24 -24.65 -5.46
C PHE A 1021 24.89 -26.04 -5.99
N ALA A 1022 25.31 -27.09 -5.29
CA ALA A 1022 24.98 -28.46 -5.68
C ALA A 1022 24.55 -29.31 -4.49
N TYR A 1023 23.43 -30.00 -4.62
CA TYR A 1023 22.89 -30.88 -3.59
C TYR A 1023 22.08 -32.02 -4.19
N GLU A 1024 21.77 -33.03 -3.39
CA GLU A 1024 20.85 -34.11 -3.73
C GLU A 1024 19.57 -34.00 -2.92
N ARG A 1025 18.46 -34.35 -3.57
CA ARG A 1025 17.15 -34.59 -2.98
C ARG A 1025 16.86 -36.09 -2.99
N HIS A 1026 16.36 -36.63 -1.87
CA HIS A 1026 16.15 -38.06 -1.67
C HIS A 1026 14.70 -38.36 -1.28
N SER A 1027 14.19 -39.49 -1.75
CA SER A 1027 12.93 -40.08 -1.28
C SER A 1027 13.20 -41.20 -0.26
N ALA A 1028 12.15 -41.63 0.43
CA ALA A 1028 12.22 -42.76 1.37
C ALA A 1028 12.54 -44.11 0.68
N ASP A 1029 12.20 -44.26 -0.61
CA ASP A 1029 12.49 -45.47 -1.39
C ASP A 1029 13.86 -45.44 -2.10
N GLY A 1030 14.64 -44.36 -1.91
CA GLY A 1030 16.01 -44.26 -2.39
C GLY A 1030 16.16 -43.64 -3.78
N GLN A 1031 15.11 -43.06 -4.35
CA GLN A 1031 15.21 -42.18 -5.53
C GLN A 1031 16.07 -40.96 -5.19
N ARG A 1032 16.93 -40.55 -6.13
CA ARG A 1032 17.88 -39.45 -5.94
C ARG A 1032 17.89 -38.51 -7.13
N VAL A 1033 17.81 -37.21 -6.85
CA VAL A 1033 17.94 -36.15 -7.83
C VAL A 1033 19.07 -35.22 -7.39
N ALA A 1034 20.12 -35.10 -8.19
CA ALA A 1034 21.15 -34.08 -7.99
C ALA A 1034 20.70 -32.78 -8.66
N CYS A 1035 20.66 -31.69 -7.90
CA CYS A 1035 20.23 -30.36 -8.33
C CYS A 1035 21.45 -29.44 -8.26
N ILE A 1036 21.79 -28.82 -9.39
CA ILE A 1036 22.96 -27.96 -9.52
C ILE A 1036 22.51 -26.62 -10.10
N THR A 1037 22.75 -25.53 -9.38
CA THR A 1037 22.41 -24.18 -9.84
C THR A 1037 23.68 -23.36 -10.01
N ASN A 1038 23.84 -22.78 -11.19
CA ASN A 1038 24.88 -21.82 -11.53
C ASN A 1038 24.26 -20.42 -11.60
N PHE A 1039 24.55 -19.58 -10.61
CA PHE A 1039 24.12 -18.17 -10.59
C PHE A 1039 25.16 -17.21 -11.18
N SER A 1040 26.19 -17.73 -11.87
CA SER A 1040 27.14 -16.94 -12.66
C SER A 1040 26.65 -16.75 -14.11
N PRO A 1041 26.95 -15.61 -14.76
CA PRO A 1041 26.74 -15.41 -16.19
C PRO A 1041 27.73 -16.21 -17.05
N GLU A 1042 28.73 -16.85 -16.44
CA GLU A 1042 29.69 -17.71 -17.13
C GLU A 1042 29.24 -19.17 -17.11
N PRO A 1043 29.34 -19.89 -18.24
CA PRO A 1043 29.13 -21.33 -18.27
C PRO A 1043 30.36 -22.09 -17.73
N TRP A 1044 30.12 -23.19 -17.00
CA TRP A 1044 31.18 -24.08 -16.52
C TRP A 1044 31.13 -25.42 -17.24
N ARG A 1045 32.04 -25.63 -18.21
CA ARG A 1045 32.12 -26.88 -18.97
C ARG A 1045 32.95 -27.93 -18.23
N GLY A 1046 32.45 -29.17 -18.21
CA GLY A 1046 33.09 -30.30 -17.55
C GLY A 1046 33.33 -30.06 -16.05
N TYR A 1047 32.45 -29.27 -15.41
CA TYR A 1047 32.47 -29.02 -13.98
C TYR A 1047 32.39 -30.36 -13.24
N ARG A 1048 33.42 -30.69 -12.46
CA ARG A 1048 33.49 -31.98 -11.79
C ARG A 1048 32.68 -31.93 -10.51
N LEU A 1049 31.72 -32.84 -10.38
CA LEU A 1049 30.84 -32.95 -9.22
C LEU A 1049 30.93 -34.35 -8.62
N GLY A 1050 31.18 -34.43 -7.31
CA GLY A 1050 31.05 -35.68 -6.55
C GLY A 1050 29.58 -36.07 -6.43
N LEU A 1051 29.23 -37.31 -6.78
CA LEU A 1051 27.86 -37.83 -6.67
C LEU A 1051 27.83 -38.99 -5.67
N SER A 1052 26.77 -39.07 -4.86
CA SER A 1052 26.75 -40.00 -3.73
C SER A 1052 26.70 -41.47 -4.14
N GLU A 1053 26.16 -41.76 -5.32
CA GLU A 1053 26.03 -43.11 -5.87
C GLU A 1053 26.68 -43.22 -7.26
N PRO A 1054 27.38 -44.33 -7.55
CA PRO A 1054 27.95 -44.57 -8.86
C PRO A 1054 26.85 -44.92 -9.88
N GLY A 1055 27.11 -44.64 -11.15
CA GLY A 1055 26.33 -45.12 -12.28
C GLY A 1055 25.92 -44.01 -13.25
N ARG A 1056 24.76 -44.21 -13.86
CA ARG A 1056 24.13 -43.35 -14.86
C ARG A 1056 23.18 -42.34 -14.22
N TRP A 1057 23.30 -41.08 -14.63
CA TRP A 1057 22.44 -39.98 -14.20
C TRP A 1057 21.89 -39.26 -15.43
N ARG A 1058 20.57 -39.11 -15.53
CA ARG A 1058 19.90 -38.51 -16.68
C ARG A 1058 19.46 -37.08 -16.36
N GLU A 1059 19.75 -36.15 -17.25
CA GLU A 1059 19.23 -34.78 -17.18
C GLU A 1059 17.71 -34.78 -17.35
N ILE A 1060 17.00 -34.27 -16.36
CA ILE A 1060 15.53 -34.18 -16.33
C ILE A 1060 15.04 -32.74 -16.46
N ILE A 1061 15.79 -31.77 -15.93
CA ILE A 1061 15.56 -30.33 -16.10
C ILE A 1061 16.89 -29.66 -16.44
N ASN A 1062 16.85 -28.76 -17.41
CA ASN A 1062 17.90 -27.81 -17.70
C ASN A 1062 17.20 -26.48 -18.04
N THR A 1063 17.33 -25.49 -17.16
CA THR A 1063 16.57 -24.23 -17.29
C THR A 1063 17.12 -23.32 -18.40
N ASP A 1064 18.23 -23.70 -19.04
CA ASP A 1064 18.79 -23.04 -20.23
C ASP A 1064 18.40 -23.73 -21.55
N ASP A 1065 17.49 -24.71 -21.53
CA ASP A 1065 16.93 -25.30 -22.75
C ASP A 1065 16.23 -24.24 -23.61
N ARG A 1066 16.37 -24.33 -24.94
CA ARG A 1066 15.74 -23.42 -25.91
C ARG A 1066 14.23 -23.38 -25.81
N ARG A 1067 13.60 -24.45 -25.32
CA ARG A 1067 12.15 -24.45 -25.06
C ARG A 1067 11.73 -23.42 -24.01
N TYR A 1068 12.65 -22.99 -23.16
CA TYR A 1068 12.45 -21.96 -22.13
C TYR A 1068 13.12 -20.62 -22.48
N ALA A 1069 13.47 -20.40 -23.76
CA ALA A 1069 14.25 -19.25 -24.22
C ALA A 1069 15.68 -19.16 -23.63
N GLY A 1070 16.27 -20.29 -23.25
CA GLY A 1070 17.69 -20.40 -22.96
C GLY A 1070 18.55 -20.58 -24.22
N THR A 1071 19.88 -20.66 -24.04
CA THR A 1071 20.83 -20.81 -25.15
C THR A 1071 20.75 -22.19 -25.81
N GLY A 1072 20.53 -23.23 -24.99
CA GLY A 1072 20.58 -24.64 -25.36
C GLY A 1072 21.94 -25.12 -25.84
N GLU A 1073 23.03 -24.46 -25.43
CA GLU A 1073 24.40 -24.82 -25.86
C GLU A 1073 25.08 -25.85 -24.94
N HIS A 1074 24.54 -26.07 -23.74
CA HIS A 1074 25.15 -26.86 -22.66
C HIS A 1074 24.20 -27.95 -22.15
N LEU A 1075 24.01 -29.00 -22.95
CA LEU A 1075 23.14 -30.13 -22.61
C LEU A 1075 23.95 -31.33 -22.14
N ASN A 1076 23.58 -31.88 -20.98
CA ASN A 1076 24.24 -33.07 -20.45
C ASN A 1076 23.67 -34.37 -21.02
N HIS A 1077 22.35 -34.40 -21.29
CA HIS A 1077 21.56 -35.59 -21.63
C HIS A 1077 21.68 -36.75 -20.61
N VAL A 1078 22.83 -37.41 -20.54
CA VAL A 1078 23.17 -38.48 -19.61
C VAL A 1078 24.64 -38.31 -19.20
N VAL A 1079 24.91 -38.27 -17.90
CA VAL A 1079 26.27 -38.31 -17.35
C VAL A 1079 26.52 -39.65 -16.65
N HIS A 1080 27.78 -40.08 -16.68
CA HIS A 1080 28.25 -41.29 -16.01
C HIS A 1080 29.30 -40.92 -14.97
N THR A 1081 29.21 -41.53 -13.79
CA THR A 1081 30.25 -41.37 -12.79
C THR A 1081 31.52 -42.14 -13.16
N GLU A 1082 32.64 -41.60 -12.73
CA GLU A 1082 33.98 -42.18 -12.88
C GLU A 1082 34.57 -42.47 -11.50
N GLU A 1083 35.50 -43.41 -11.40
CA GLU A 1083 36.27 -43.74 -10.18
C GLU A 1083 37.30 -42.66 -9.79
N THR A 1084 36.85 -41.41 -9.76
CA THR A 1084 37.61 -40.23 -9.37
C THR A 1084 36.94 -39.61 -8.15
N PRO A 1085 37.53 -39.73 -6.94
CA PRO A 1085 36.98 -39.10 -5.75
C PRO A 1085 36.93 -37.58 -5.86
N TRP A 1086 35.82 -36.97 -5.48
CA TRP A 1086 35.61 -35.51 -5.52
C TRP A 1086 34.52 -35.11 -4.52
N HIS A 1087 34.60 -33.90 -3.94
CA HIS A 1087 33.65 -33.37 -2.93
C HIS A 1087 33.23 -34.39 -1.84
N GLY A 1088 34.18 -35.21 -1.36
CA GLY A 1088 33.92 -36.24 -0.34
C GLY A 1088 33.15 -37.49 -0.82
N ALA A 1089 32.81 -37.60 -2.10
CA ALA A 1089 32.23 -38.79 -2.71
C ALA A 1089 33.29 -39.71 -3.33
N ALA A 1090 32.98 -41.00 -3.45
CA ALA A 1090 33.88 -42.00 -4.01
C ALA A 1090 34.01 -41.92 -5.54
N GLN A 1091 32.97 -41.43 -6.21
CA GLN A 1091 32.93 -41.23 -7.65
C GLN A 1091 32.42 -39.82 -7.99
N SER A 1092 32.75 -39.35 -9.20
CA SER A 1092 32.34 -38.04 -9.69
C SER A 1092 32.02 -38.07 -11.18
N ALA A 1093 31.26 -37.10 -11.65
CA ALA A 1093 30.96 -36.91 -13.07
C ALA A 1093 31.42 -35.52 -13.52
N ALA A 1094 31.75 -35.38 -14.80
CA ALA A 1094 31.88 -34.07 -15.44
C ALA A 1094 30.50 -33.64 -15.94
N VAL A 1095 30.06 -32.45 -15.52
CA VAL A 1095 28.74 -31.89 -15.82
C VAL A 1095 28.95 -30.52 -16.47
N ASP A 1096 28.26 -30.23 -17.57
CA ASP A 1096 28.22 -28.89 -18.14
C ASP A 1096 27.14 -28.07 -17.42
N LEU A 1097 27.52 -26.92 -16.86
CA LEU A 1097 26.62 -25.98 -16.20
C LEU A 1097 26.43 -24.76 -17.10
N PRO A 1098 25.25 -24.57 -17.73
CA PRO A 1098 24.95 -23.37 -18.50
C PRO A 1098 24.99 -22.09 -17.63
N PRO A 1099 25.13 -20.91 -18.24
CA PRO A 1099 25.14 -19.64 -17.50
C PRO A 1099 23.75 -19.34 -16.94
N LEU A 1100 23.67 -18.82 -15.71
CA LEU A 1100 22.42 -18.46 -15.04
C LEU A 1100 21.36 -19.55 -15.22
N SER A 1101 21.65 -20.75 -14.73
CA SER A 1101 20.80 -21.91 -14.96
C SER A 1101 20.76 -22.88 -13.78
N CYS A 1102 19.75 -23.75 -13.76
CA CYS A 1102 19.64 -24.89 -12.89
C CYS A 1102 19.55 -26.19 -13.73
N VAL A 1103 20.27 -27.21 -13.31
CA VAL A 1103 20.30 -28.54 -13.92
C VAL A 1103 19.93 -29.58 -12.88
N TRP A 1104 18.95 -30.43 -13.20
CA TRP A 1104 18.58 -31.58 -12.36
C TRP A 1104 18.93 -32.88 -13.06
N LEU A 1105 19.58 -33.78 -12.33
CA LEU A 1105 20.00 -35.10 -12.79
C LEU A 1105 19.34 -36.18 -11.93
N LEU A 1106 18.56 -37.07 -12.55
CA LEU A 1106 17.94 -38.23 -11.90
C LEU A 1106 18.86 -39.44 -11.98
N ARG A 1107 19.12 -40.11 -10.86
CA ARG A 1107 19.81 -41.41 -10.84
C ARG A 1107 18.92 -42.48 -11.50
N GLU A 1108 19.47 -43.22 -12.46
CA GLU A 1108 18.80 -44.36 -13.09
C GLU A 1108 19.47 -45.68 -12.71
N ASP A 1109 18.74 -46.72 -12.35
CA ASP A 1109 19.32 -48.01 -11.94
C ASP A 1109 20.34 -48.59 -12.93
#